data_AF-A0A8B8XIP0-F1
#
_entry.id   AF-A0A8B8XIP0-F1
#
_cell.length_a   1.000
_cell.length_b   1.000
_cell.length_c   1.000
_cell.angle_alpha   90.00
_cell.angle_beta   90.00
_cell.angle_gamma   90.00
#
_symmetry.space_group_name_H-M   'P 1'
#
loop_
_entity.id
_entity.type
_entity.pdbx_description
1 polymer ?
#
loop_
_entity_poly.entity_id
_entity_poly.type
_entity_poly.pdbx_seq_one_letter_code
_entity_poly.pdbx_strand_id
1 'polypeptide(L)'
;MDSEITHVWSCSGCFCIFHMPCIQKWAKDSQFLVSSPLTDDDFGKRDYPWPCPKCRFEYKRSDTPSRYYCYCGKVEDPPLDPWLVPHSCGQVCERDFKPPCGHKCLLLCHPGPCPPCPKMVTTTCYCKKAKPIPRRCSAKEWSCHLPCGRKLLCGQHKCENPCHAGSCPPCPRVSRQKCVCGKQVAERSCASPLWHCDQVCGKTLPCGNHTCEQVCHVGACGECPRSGKRFCPCQKSKFSLPCTEDVPTCGDSCDKVLECGIHRCSQRCHRGPCETCRQEVEKHCRCGKHTKRMPCHKPYLCETKCVKMRDCQKHQCRRKCCPGNCPPCDQNCGRTLGCRNHKCPSVCHRGSCYPCPETVDVKCNCGNTKVTVPCGRERTTRPPKCKEQCSRPPTCHHTSQEKHRCHFGSCPPCHQPCRKVLEKCGHLCPAPCHDQALIKQTGRHQPSGPWEQPSEPAFIQTALPCPPCQVPIPMECLGKHEVSPLPCHTVGPYSCRRVCGRTLDCQNHTCMKECHKVTEIDSCTDKNKAAPECLQCEEGCSKSRPPGCPHPCVLPCHPGECPPCVQMLRVKCHCKITSLYVECRKITTADVNEKNLLSCCKNQCPKELPCGHRCKEMCHPGECPFNCNQKVKLRCPCKRIKKELQCNKIRENQISIECDITCKEMKRKASEIKEAEAKAALEEEKRRQQAELEAFENRLKGRRKKNRKRDEVAVELTLWQKYKYYLFPVCAVVVLVFAWYIAHGVD
;
A
#
# COMPACT_ATOMS: atom_id res chain seq x y z
N MET A 1 15.20 14.52 11.34
CA MET A 1 14.25 13.62 10.65
C MET A 1 14.37 13.93 9.18
N ASP A 2 15.29 13.23 8.52
CA ASP A 2 15.62 13.41 7.11
C ASP A 2 14.40 13.06 6.25
N SER A 3 13.83 14.06 5.59
CA SER A 3 12.77 13.88 4.60
C SER A 3 13.38 13.19 3.38
N GLU A 4 13.15 11.88 3.24
CA GLU A 4 13.56 11.12 2.04
C GLU A 4 12.97 11.79 0.78
N ILE A 5 13.82 12.40 -0.02
CA ILE A 5 13.46 13.03 -1.28
C ILE A 5 13.16 11.93 -2.30
N THR A 6 11.98 11.96 -2.88
CA THR A 6 11.65 11.04 -3.97
C THR A 6 12.26 11.56 -5.28
N HIS A 7 13.17 10.80 -5.88
CA HIS A 7 13.77 11.15 -7.18
C HIS A 7 12.72 11.07 -8.30
N VAL A 8 12.77 12.02 -9.24
CA VAL A 8 11.77 12.15 -10.30
C VAL A 8 12.38 12.27 -11.70
N TRP A 9 11.61 11.89 -12.71
CA TRP A 9 11.96 12.04 -14.12
C TRP A 9 10.79 12.68 -14.88
N SER A 10 11.09 13.61 -15.78
CA SER A 10 10.09 14.27 -16.63
C SER A 10 10.22 13.87 -18.10
N CYS A 11 9.10 13.50 -18.72
CA CYS A 11 9.06 13.15 -20.15
C CYS A 11 9.33 14.36 -21.07
N SER A 12 10.25 14.25 -22.03
CA SER A 12 10.53 15.30 -23.04
C SER A 12 9.37 15.61 -24.00
N GLY A 13 8.42 14.68 -24.18
CA GLY A 13 7.25 14.87 -25.05
C GLY A 13 6.08 15.56 -24.34
N CYS A 14 5.68 15.07 -23.17
CA CYS A 14 4.51 15.57 -22.44
C CYS A 14 4.82 16.31 -21.14
N PHE A 15 6.10 16.39 -20.74
CA PHE A 15 6.60 17.04 -19.54
C PHE A 15 5.98 16.55 -18.22
N CYS A 16 5.28 15.42 -18.24
CA CYS A 16 4.77 14.82 -17.01
C CYS A 16 5.88 14.19 -16.19
N ILE A 17 5.75 14.37 -14.88
CA ILE A 17 6.71 13.96 -13.85
C ILE A 17 6.30 12.57 -13.37
N PHE A 18 7.28 11.67 -13.29
CA PHE A 18 7.13 10.30 -12.80
C PHE A 18 8.21 10.02 -11.75
N HIS A 19 7.92 9.18 -10.77
CA HIS A 19 8.96 8.71 -9.86
C HIS A 19 10.01 7.89 -10.61
N MET A 20 11.28 8.11 -10.28
CA MET A 20 12.41 7.45 -10.92
C MET A 20 12.32 5.92 -10.90
N PRO A 21 12.01 5.26 -9.76
CA PRO A 21 11.90 3.80 -9.72
C PRO A 21 10.73 3.26 -10.57
N CYS A 22 9.62 4.00 -10.61
CA CYS A 22 8.44 3.62 -11.37
C CYS A 22 8.70 3.65 -12.88
N ILE A 23 9.37 4.70 -13.37
CA ILE A 23 9.65 4.83 -14.80
C ILE A 23 10.75 3.85 -15.24
N GLN A 24 11.74 3.57 -14.40
CA GLN A 24 12.76 2.56 -14.67
C GLN A 24 12.16 1.17 -14.78
N LYS A 25 11.24 0.81 -13.86
CA LYS A 25 10.49 -0.45 -13.94
C LYS A 25 9.64 -0.50 -15.20
N TRP A 26 8.91 0.56 -15.52
CA TRP A 26 8.11 0.64 -16.73
C TRP A 26 8.93 0.48 -18.02
N ALA A 27 10.09 1.14 -18.10
CA ALA A 27 10.98 1.02 -19.25
C ALA A 27 11.49 -0.42 -19.42
N LYS A 28 11.91 -1.07 -18.32
CA LYS A 28 12.36 -2.47 -18.32
C LYS A 28 11.24 -3.44 -18.71
N ASP A 29 10.05 -3.30 -18.12
CA ASP A 29 8.90 -4.17 -18.39
C ASP A 29 8.41 -3.98 -19.84
N SER A 30 8.38 -2.74 -20.33
CA SER A 30 8.01 -2.43 -21.72
C SER A 30 8.99 -3.04 -22.71
N GLN A 31 10.30 -2.95 -22.44
CA GLN A 31 11.33 -3.58 -23.26
C GLN A 31 11.19 -5.10 -23.25
N PHE A 32 10.99 -5.71 -22.07
CA PHE A 32 10.80 -7.16 -21.92
C PHE A 32 9.59 -7.66 -22.73
N LEU A 33 8.43 -6.98 -22.61
CA LEU A 33 7.21 -7.33 -23.33
C LEU A 33 7.35 -7.20 -24.85
N VAL A 34 8.13 -6.22 -25.34
CA VAL A 34 8.37 -6.03 -26.77
C VAL A 34 9.40 -7.03 -27.31
N SER A 35 10.36 -7.46 -26.49
CA SER A 35 11.36 -8.48 -26.87
C SER A 35 10.84 -9.93 -26.81
N SER A 36 9.77 -10.19 -26.05
CA SER A 36 9.22 -11.53 -25.84
C SER A 36 8.60 -12.25 -27.07
N PRO A 37 8.14 -11.60 -28.16
CA PRO A 37 7.53 -12.30 -29.30
C PRO A 37 8.51 -12.63 -30.44
N LEU A 38 9.82 -12.39 -30.29
CA LEU A 38 10.78 -12.53 -31.40
C LEU A 38 11.58 -13.82 -31.29
N THR A 39 11.65 -14.53 -32.42
CA THR A 39 12.49 -15.71 -32.64
C THR A 39 13.97 -15.33 -32.53
N ASP A 40 14.79 -16.30 -32.12
CA ASP A 40 16.24 -16.23 -31.85
C ASP A 40 17.09 -15.56 -32.96
N ASP A 41 16.52 -15.40 -34.17
CA ASP A 41 17.17 -14.90 -35.38
C ASP A 41 17.37 -13.36 -35.46
N ASP A 42 16.72 -12.55 -34.61
CA ASP A 42 16.86 -11.07 -34.63
C ASP A 42 17.68 -10.51 -33.44
N PHE A 43 18.46 -11.38 -32.77
CA PHE A 43 19.39 -11.03 -31.69
C PHE A 43 20.57 -10.22 -32.25
N GLY A 44 20.36 -8.92 -32.45
CA GLY A 44 21.46 -7.97 -32.65
C GLY A 44 21.20 -6.72 -33.46
N LYS A 45 19.99 -6.49 -34.01
CA LYS A 45 19.79 -5.35 -34.95
C LYS A 45 18.65 -4.37 -34.64
N ARG A 46 17.95 -4.47 -33.50
CA ARG A 46 16.87 -3.51 -33.19
C ARG A 46 16.89 -3.05 -31.74
N ASP A 47 17.24 -1.78 -31.53
CA ASP A 47 16.96 -1.09 -30.27
C ASP A 47 15.44 -0.95 -30.11
N TYR A 48 14.83 -1.76 -29.23
CA TYR A 48 13.39 -1.66 -28.96
C TYR A 48 13.10 -0.40 -28.13
N PRO A 49 12.30 0.55 -28.66
CA PRO A 49 11.94 1.74 -27.91
C PRO A 49 10.93 1.41 -26.81
N TRP A 50 10.96 2.16 -25.71
CA TRP A 50 9.96 2.11 -24.67
C TRP A 50 9.08 3.37 -24.71
N PRO A 51 7.74 3.24 -24.63
CA PRO A 51 6.85 4.38 -24.71
C PRO A 51 6.67 5.05 -23.34
N CYS A 52 6.56 6.39 -23.33
CA CYS A 52 6.12 7.13 -22.14
C CYS A 52 4.75 6.60 -21.65
N PRO A 53 4.55 6.35 -20.34
CA PRO A 53 3.28 5.86 -19.81
C PRO A 53 2.06 6.74 -20.15
N LYS A 54 2.26 8.05 -20.28
CA LYS A 54 1.17 9.01 -20.53
C LYS A 54 0.97 9.34 -22.00
N CYS A 55 2.02 9.77 -22.70
CA CYS A 55 1.91 10.26 -24.08
C CYS A 55 2.37 9.27 -25.13
N ARG A 56 2.92 8.12 -24.74
CA ARG A 56 3.51 7.11 -25.62
C ARG A 56 4.62 7.60 -26.54
N PHE A 57 5.22 8.75 -26.23
CA PHE A 57 6.45 9.20 -26.88
C PHE A 57 7.53 8.12 -26.73
N GLU A 58 8.16 7.76 -27.84
CA GLU A 58 9.10 6.65 -27.93
C GLU A 58 10.50 7.08 -27.50
N TYR A 59 11.06 6.37 -26.51
CA TYR A 59 12.41 6.55 -26.01
C TYR A 59 13.28 5.36 -26.38
N LYS A 60 14.56 5.59 -26.68
CA LYS A 60 15.50 4.49 -26.91
C LYS A 60 15.85 3.82 -25.58
N ARG A 61 16.46 2.62 -25.66
CA ARG A 61 16.95 1.90 -24.47
C ARG A 61 17.98 2.73 -23.68
N SER A 62 18.86 3.44 -24.38
CA SER A 62 19.83 4.38 -23.81
C SER A 62 19.20 5.52 -23.01
N ASP A 63 17.96 5.90 -23.35
CA ASP A 63 17.27 7.04 -22.76
C ASP A 63 16.48 6.65 -21.50
N THR A 64 16.66 5.41 -21.03
CA THR A 64 16.11 4.97 -19.75
C THR A 64 16.77 5.77 -18.63
N PRO A 65 16.00 6.52 -17.83
CA PRO A 65 16.59 7.45 -16.88
C PRO A 65 17.27 6.70 -15.74
N SER A 66 18.60 6.79 -15.68
CA SER A 66 19.45 6.18 -14.65
C SER A 66 19.84 7.16 -13.55
N ARG A 67 20.02 8.44 -13.91
CA ARG A 67 20.47 9.53 -13.04
C ARG A 67 19.39 10.59 -12.88
N TYR A 68 19.30 11.15 -11.67
CA TYR A 68 18.28 12.14 -11.32
C TYR A 68 18.81 13.54 -11.64
N TYR A 69 18.11 14.27 -12.51
CA TYR A 69 18.51 15.60 -12.97
C TYR A 69 17.42 16.64 -12.72
N CYS A 70 17.81 17.92 -12.62
CA CYS A 70 16.87 19.04 -12.69
C CYS A 70 16.00 18.99 -13.95
N TYR A 71 14.87 19.71 -13.96
CA TYR A 71 14.05 19.87 -15.18
C TYR A 71 14.82 20.43 -16.40
N CYS A 72 15.91 21.15 -16.14
CA CYS A 72 16.81 21.71 -17.13
C CYS A 72 17.86 20.73 -17.68
N GLY A 73 18.08 19.58 -17.03
CA GLY A 73 19.16 18.64 -17.34
C GLY A 73 20.58 19.10 -16.97
N LYS A 74 20.76 20.28 -16.38
CA LYS A 74 22.08 20.86 -16.06
C LYS A 74 22.74 20.30 -14.80
N VAL A 75 21.96 20.07 -13.75
CA VAL A 75 22.45 19.67 -12.42
C VAL A 75 21.90 18.29 -12.08
N GLU A 76 22.80 17.36 -11.78
CA GLU A 76 22.50 16.04 -11.20
C GLU A 76 22.21 16.23 -9.70
N ASP A 77 21.19 15.56 -9.17
CA ASP A 77 20.74 15.64 -7.77
C ASP A 77 20.60 17.10 -7.26
N PRO A 78 19.64 17.89 -7.80
CA PRO A 78 19.49 19.29 -7.44
C PRO A 78 19.22 19.48 -5.94
N PRO A 79 19.82 20.50 -5.31
CA PRO A 79 19.68 20.75 -3.88
C PRO A 79 18.22 21.07 -3.51
N LEU A 80 17.80 20.64 -2.33
CA LEU A 80 16.52 21.07 -1.77
C LEU A 80 16.65 22.47 -1.18
N ASP A 81 15.87 23.40 -1.70
CA ASP A 81 15.65 24.68 -1.07
C ASP A 81 14.14 24.93 -0.99
N PRO A 82 13.56 25.23 0.20
CA PRO A 82 12.15 25.55 0.36
C PRO A 82 11.64 26.68 -0.53
N TRP A 83 12.52 27.59 -0.98
CA TRP A 83 12.17 28.74 -1.82
C TRP A 83 12.32 28.49 -3.32
N LEU A 84 12.94 27.37 -3.71
CA LEU A 84 13.05 26.96 -5.10
C LEU A 84 11.95 25.97 -5.46
N VAL A 85 11.65 25.89 -6.76
CA VAL A 85 10.71 24.88 -7.24
C VAL A 85 11.31 23.49 -6.93
N PRO A 86 10.55 22.56 -6.32
CA PRO A 86 11.06 21.23 -6.01
C PRO A 86 11.66 20.56 -7.24
N HIS A 87 12.80 19.88 -7.08
CA HIS A 87 13.53 19.24 -8.18
C HIS A 87 14.09 20.19 -9.26
N SER A 88 14.09 21.51 -9.00
CA SER A 88 14.78 22.50 -9.83
C SER A 88 16.15 22.83 -9.24
N CYS A 89 17.09 23.27 -10.07
CA CYS A 89 18.43 23.65 -9.61
C CYS A 89 18.58 25.15 -9.27
N GLY A 90 17.50 25.94 -9.36
CA GLY A 90 17.54 27.39 -9.16
C GLY A 90 18.32 28.20 -10.23
N GLN A 91 18.99 27.56 -11.20
CA GLN A 91 19.68 28.25 -12.28
C GLN A 91 18.75 28.63 -13.43
N VAL A 92 19.17 29.57 -14.28
CA VAL A 92 18.48 29.93 -15.52
C VAL A 92 18.41 28.73 -16.46
N CYS A 93 17.21 28.48 -17.01
CA CYS A 93 16.87 27.28 -17.75
C CYS A 93 17.68 27.11 -19.05
N GLU A 94 17.87 28.18 -19.83
CA GLU A 94 18.62 28.24 -21.10
C GLU A 94 18.23 27.21 -22.19
N ARG A 95 17.13 26.46 -22.01
CA ARG A 95 16.58 25.58 -23.04
C ARG A 95 16.13 26.41 -24.25
N ASP A 96 16.33 25.87 -25.45
CA ASP A 96 15.82 26.48 -26.67
C ASP A 96 14.29 26.42 -26.72
N PHE A 97 13.68 27.52 -27.15
CA PHE A 97 12.23 27.54 -27.39
C PHE A 97 11.88 26.63 -28.58
N LYS A 98 10.70 26.02 -28.55
CA LYS A 98 10.10 25.28 -29.66
C LYS A 98 8.88 26.06 -30.16
N PRO A 99 8.84 26.56 -31.42
CA PRO A 99 9.83 26.44 -32.50
C PRO A 99 11.13 27.22 -32.24
N PRO A 100 12.27 26.78 -32.83
CA PRO A 100 13.57 27.40 -32.61
C PRO A 100 13.56 28.83 -33.17
N CYS A 101 13.68 29.81 -32.27
CA CYS A 101 13.68 31.24 -32.62
C CYS A 101 15.04 31.92 -32.43
N GLY A 102 16.09 31.14 -32.13
CA GLY A 102 17.44 31.66 -31.83
C GLY A 102 17.59 32.29 -30.44
N HIS A 103 16.54 32.24 -29.61
CA HIS A 103 16.56 32.72 -28.23
C HIS A 103 16.46 31.56 -27.23
N LYS A 104 17.09 31.75 -26.06
CA LYS A 104 17.10 30.79 -24.96
C LYS A 104 16.14 31.19 -23.84
N CYS A 105 15.63 30.21 -23.09
CA CYS A 105 14.76 30.44 -21.95
C CYS A 105 15.50 31.15 -20.81
N LEU A 106 14.96 32.31 -20.38
CA LEU A 106 15.51 33.13 -19.30
C LEU A 106 14.85 32.86 -17.93
N LEU A 107 13.86 31.97 -17.88
CA LEU A 107 13.25 31.58 -16.60
C LEU A 107 14.21 30.73 -15.79
N LEU A 108 14.05 30.74 -14.46
CA LEU A 108 14.67 29.73 -13.60
C LEU A 108 14.19 28.34 -14.00
N CYS A 109 14.98 27.32 -13.66
CA CYS A 109 14.65 25.92 -13.94
C CYS A 109 13.22 25.60 -13.51
N HIS A 110 12.38 25.26 -14.47
CA HIS A 110 10.94 25.14 -14.26
C HIS A 110 10.42 23.80 -14.82
N PRO A 111 9.39 23.22 -14.19
CA PRO A 111 8.68 22.07 -14.73
C PRO A 111 7.91 22.49 -15.99
N GLY A 112 7.70 21.54 -16.90
CA GLY A 112 6.91 21.80 -18.11
C GLY A 112 7.69 22.35 -19.30
N PRO A 113 6.98 22.56 -20.44
CA PRO A 113 7.55 23.19 -21.64
C PRO A 113 7.91 24.65 -21.36
N CYS A 114 8.96 25.15 -22.02
CA CYS A 114 9.30 26.57 -21.95
C CYS A 114 8.15 27.41 -22.56
N PRO A 115 7.75 28.52 -21.92
CA PRO A 115 6.72 29.40 -22.47
C PRO A 115 7.20 30.01 -23.81
N PRO A 116 6.29 30.58 -24.63
CA PRO A 116 6.69 31.27 -25.85
C PRO A 116 7.70 32.39 -25.57
N CYS A 117 8.63 32.60 -26.51
CA CYS A 117 9.72 33.56 -26.35
C CYS A 117 9.19 34.99 -26.06
N PRO A 118 9.56 35.61 -24.93
CA PRO A 118 9.10 36.94 -24.56
C PRO A 118 9.86 38.08 -25.27
N LYS A 119 10.97 37.78 -25.96
CA LYS A 119 11.77 38.81 -26.63
C LYS A 119 10.97 39.50 -27.72
N MET A 120 11.09 40.82 -27.78
CA MET A 120 10.49 41.66 -28.81
C MET A 120 11.43 41.71 -30.02
N VAL A 121 10.86 41.48 -31.20
CA VAL A 121 11.53 41.58 -32.50
C VAL A 121 10.75 42.57 -33.37
N THR A 122 11.44 43.37 -34.17
CA THR A 122 10.81 44.27 -35.13
C THR A 122 10.39 43.49 -36.36
N THR A 123 9.08 43.41 -36.63
CA THR A 123 8.56 42.60 -37.73
C THR A 123 7.65 43.42 -38.63
N THR A 124 7.78 43.19 -39.94
CA THR A 124 6.93 43.83 -40.95
C THR A 124 5.67 42.99 -41.18
N CYS A 125 4.55 43.66 -41.40
CA CYS A 125 3.29 43.03 -41.80
C CYS A 125 3.47 42.17 -43.08
N TYR A 126 2.64 41.13 -43.28
CA TYR A 126 2.63 40.35 -44.53
C TYR A 126 2.50 41.21 -45.81
N CYS A 127 1.84 42.37 -45.73
CA CYS A 127 1.73 43.29 -46.87
C CYS A 127 2.95 44.18 -47.11
N LYS A 128 3.91 44.23 -46.17
CA LYS A 128 5.09 45.14 -46.13
C LYS A 128 4.78 46.65 -46.21
N LYS A 129 3.51 47.06 -46.30
CA LYS A 129 3.07 48.46 -46.38
C LYS A 129 2.99 49.15 -45.01
N ALA A 130 2.68 48.39 -43.95
CA ALA A 130 2.62 48.93 -42.60
C ALA A 130 4.03 49.07 -42.01
N LYS A 131 4.25 50.13 -41.20
CA LYS A 131 5.52 50.38 -40.51
C LYS A 131 5.89 49.15 -39.64
N PRO A 132 7.18 48.76 -39.57
CA PRO A 132 7.62 47.69 -38.68
C PRO A 132 7.23 48.01 -37.24
N ILE A 133 6.57 47.07 -36.57
CA ILE A 133 6.19 47.23 -35.15
C ILE A 133 6.94 46.19 -34.31
N PRO A 134 7.32 46.54 -33.07
CA PRO A 134 7.90 45.59 -32.15
C PRO A 134 6.81 44.59 -31.71
N ARG A 135 7.03 43.30 -31.99
CA ARG A 135 6.13 42.19 -31.63
C ARG A 135 6.93 41.11 -30.91
N ARG A 136 6.26 40.31 -30.07
CA ARG A 136 6.91 39.16 -29.43
C ARG A 136 7.38 38.18 -30.50
N CYS A 137 8.54 37.57 -30.30
CA CYS A 137 9.15 36.64 -31.25
C CYS A 137 8.25 35.44 -31.60
N SER A 138 7.47 34.94 -30.64
CA SER A 138 6.47 33.89 -30.87
C SER A 138 5.32 34.31 -31.79
N ALA A 139 5.08 35.62 -31.90
CA ALA A 139 4.06 36.24 -32.74
C ALA A 139 4.72 37.16 -33.79
N LYS A 140 5.83 36.68 -34.38
CA LYS A 140 6.59 37.38 -35.42
C LYS A 140 5.70 37.73 -36.62
N GLU A 141 4.81 36.81 -36.98
CA GLU A 141 3.92 36.97 -38.11
C GLU A 141 2.66 37.73 -37.73
N TRP A 142 2.33 38.78 -38.49
CA TRP A 142 1.14 39.59 -38.24
C TRP A 142 0.63 40.24 -39.52
N SER A 143 -0.67 40.53 -39.51
CA SER A 143 -1.35 41.30 -40.55
C SER A 143 -1.85 42.63 -39.98
N CYS A 144 -1.87 43.67 -40.81
CA CYS A 144 -2.35 45.00 -40.42
C CYS A 144 -3.88 45.12 -40.49
N HIS A 145 -4.59 44.05 -40.84
CA HIS A 145 -6.04 43.98 -41.06
C HIS A 145 -6.63 44.96 -42.09
N LEU A 146 -5.82 45.86 -42.65
CA LEU A 146 -6.17 46.66 -43.82
C LEU A 146 -6.39 45.74 -45.03
N PRO A 147 -7.27 46.14 -45.97
CA PRO A 147 -7.49 45.39 -47.20
C PRO A 147 -6.16 45.22 -47.94
N CYS A 148 -5.87 43.98 -48.36
CA CYS A 148 -4.59 43.61 -48.96
C CYS A 148 -4.24 44.51 -50.16
N GLY A 149 -5.24 44.80 -51.01
CA GLY A 149 -5.11 45.72 -52.14
C GLY A 149 -4.15 45.25 -53.25
N ARG A 150 -3.61 44.03 -53.15
CA ARG A 150 -2.88 43.37 -54.24
C ARG A 150 -3.87 43.05 -55.37
N LYS A 151 -3.46 43.22 -56.63
CA LYS A 151 -4.26 42.79 -57.78
C LYS A 151 -4.42 41.26 -57.72
N LEU A 152 -5.67 40.79 -57.80
CA LEU A 152 -5.97 39.36 -57.91
C LEU A 152 -5.46 38.83 -59.26
N LEU A 153 -5.42 37.50 -59.42
CA LEU A 153 -4.97 36.84 -60.66
C LEU A 153 -5.72 37.30 -61.92
N CYS A 154 -6.90 37.88 -61.76
CA CYS A 154 -7.70 38.44 -62.84
C CYS A 154 -7.20 39.80 -63.39
N GLY A 155 -6.22 40.45 -62.74
CA GLY A 155 -5.64 41.73 -63.17
C GLY A 155 -6.53 42.97 -63.02
N GLN A 156 -7.86 42.79 -62.93
CA GLN A 156 -8.86 43.86 -62.87
C GLN A 156 -9.35 44.15 -61.44
N HIS A 157 -9.44 43.13 -60.58
CA HIS A 157 -9.96 43.28 -59.22
C HIS A 157 -8.85 43.33 -58.16
N LYS A 158 -9.02 44.20 -57.17
CA LYS A 158 -8.13 44.29 -56.00
C LYS A 158 -8.64 43.35 -54.91
N CYS A 159 -7.73 42.74 -54.17
CA CYS A 159 -8.07 41.89 -53.03
C CYS A 159 -8.67 42.74 -51.89
N GLU A 160 -9.98 42.55 -51.65
CA GLU A 160 -10.75 43.18 -50.56
C GLU A 160 -10.58 42.44 -49.22
N ASN A 161 -9.99 41.24 -49.22
CA ASN A 161 -9.75 40.50 -47.99
C ASN A 161 -8.76 41.24 -47.09
N PRO A 162 -8.93 41.14 -45.76
CA PRO A 162 -7.96 41.65 -44.81
C PRO A 162 -6.58 41.04 -45.10
N CYS A 163 -5.53 41.80 -44.82
CA CYS A 163 -4.16 41.36 -45.05
C CYS A 163 -3.95 39.93 -44.50
N HIS A 164 -3.49 39.03 -45.37
CA HIS A 164 -3.39 37.60 -45.10
C HIS A 164 -1.99 37.09 -45.46
N ALA A 165 -1.63 35.93 -44.91
CA ALA A 165 -0.42 35.21 -45.28
C ALA A 165 -0.59 34.60 -46.70
N GLY A 166 0.48 34.58 -47.50
CA GLY A 166 0.50 33.92 -48.82
C GLY A 166 -0.08 34.72 -50.00
N SER A 167 -0.35 34.00 -51.10
CA SER A 167 -0.96 34.52 -52.33
C SER A 167 -2.46 34.79 -52.15
N CYS A 168 -3.00 35.78 -52.87
CA CYS A 168 -4.41 36.14 -52.73
C CYS A 168 -5.32 35.03 -53.29
N PRO A 169 -6.47 34.76 -52.63
CA PRO A 169 -7.42 33.77 -53.11
C PRO A 169 -7.98 34.14 -54.49
N PRO A 170 -8.47 33.15 -55.27
CA PRO A 170 -9.05 33.39 -56.59
C PRO A 170 -10.22 34.39 -56.50
N CYS A 171 -10.37 35.21 -57.55
CA CYS A 171 -11.41 36.23 -57.58
C CYS A 171 -12.81 35.61 -57.51
N PRO A 172 -13.65 35.96 -56.51
CA PRO A 172 -14.99 35.38 -56.34
C PRO A 172 -15.99 35.95 -57.34
N ARG A 173 -15.69 37.09 -57.99
CA ARG A 173 -16.57 37.70 -58.97
C ARG A 173 -16.58 36.88 -60.26
N VAL A 174 -17.75 36.79 -60.87
CA VAL A 174 -17.93 36.35 -62.23
C VAL A 174 -17.85 37.55 -63.17
N SER A 175 -17.27 37.36 -64.34
CA SER A 175 -17.17 38.37 -65.39
C SER A 175 -17.61 37.77 -66.70
N ARG A 176 -18.30 38.55 -67.54
CA ARG A 176 -18.63 38.15 -68.92
C ARG A 176 -17.34 38.12 -69.73
N GLN A 177 -16.84 36.91 -69.98
CA GLN A 177 -15.59 36.71 -70.71
C GLN A 177 -15.92 36.25 -72.13
N LYS A 178 -15.33 36.91 -73.12
CA LYS A 178 -15.38 36.45 -74.50
C LYS A 178 -14.42 35.27 -74.63
N CYS A 179 -14.86 34.22 -75.30
CA CYS A 179 -14.01 33.13 -75.77
C CYS A 179 -12.77 33.71 -76.48
N VAL A 180 -11.62 33.04 -76.40
CA VAL A 180 -10.43 33.47 -77.16
C VAL A 180 -10.73 33.53 -78.68
N CYS A 181 -11.67 32.71 -79.16
CA CYS A 181 -12.20 32.73 -80.52
C CYS A 181 -13.14 33.91 -80.85
N GLY A 182 -13.61 34.67 -79.86
CA GLY A 182 -14.57 35.77 -80.00
C GLY A 182 -16.04 35.36 -80.26
N LYS A 183 -16.32 34.09 -80.58
CA LYS A 183 -17.65 33.63 -81.01
C LYS A 183 -18.68 33.46 -79.89
N GLN A 184 -18.23 33.16 -78.67
CA GLN A 184 -19.13 32.97 -77.52
C GLN A 184 -18.73 33.87 -76.35
N VAL A 185 -19.74 34.34 -75.62
CA VAL A 185 -19.57 35.10 -74.38
C VAL A 185 -20.24 34.32 -73.28
N ALA A 186 -19.46 33.90 -72.28
CA ALA A 186 -19.97 33.16 -71.14
C ALA A 186 -19.63 33.90 -69.84
N GLU A 187 -20.53 33.82 -68.86
CA GLU A 187 -20.27 34.32 -67.52
C GLU A 187 -19.44 33.29 -66.77
N ARG A 188 -18.18 33.65 -66.48
CA ARG A 188 -17.21 32.74 -65.86
C ARG A 188 -16.48 33.42 -64.72
N SER A 189 -15.92 32.61 -63.82
CA SER A 189 -15.12 33.13 -62.71
C SER A 189 -13.97 33.98 -63.24
N CYS A 190 -13.83 35.18 -62.68
CA CYS A 190 -12.82 36.14 -63.11
C CYS A 190 -11.39 35.61 -62.85
N ALA A 191 -11.24 34.59 -61.98
CA ALA A 191 -9.98 33.93 -61.69
C ALA A 191 -9.30 33.22 -62.89
N SER A 192 -10.06 32.83 -63.92
CA SER A 192 -9.55 32.17 -65.12
C SER A 192 -9.88 32.98 -66.37
N PRO A 193 -9.06 33.99 -66.74
CA PRO A 193 -9.35 34.91 -67.85
C PRO A 193 -9.22 34.28 -69.24
N LEU A 194 -8.53 33.14 -69.36
CA LEU A 194 -8.40 32.40 -70.62
C LEU A 194 -9.45 31.30 -70.65
N TRP A 195 -10.40 31.42 -71.58
CA TRP A 195 -11.42 30.41 -71.81
C TRP A 195 -11.62 30.14 -73.30
N HIS A 196 -11.59 28.86 -73.63
CA HIS A 196 -11.87 28.30 -74.95
C HIS A 196 -13.28 27.71 -74.91
N CYS A 197 -14.12 28.06 -75.87
CA CYS A 197 -15.43 27.43 -75.99
C CYS A 197 -15.31 26.04 -76.62
N ASP A 198 -16.29 25.18 -76.40
CA ASP A 198 -16.30 23.82 -76.94
C ASP A 198 -16.67 23.78 -78.44
N GLN A 199 -16.72 24.94 -79.12
CA GLN A 199 -16.95 24.97 -80.56
C GLN A 199 -15.69 24.69 -81.35
N VAL A 200 -15.84 23.84 -82.36
CA VAL A 200 -14.85 23.63 -83.41
C VAL A 200 -14.59 24.95 -84.14
N CYS A 201 -13.32 25.22 -84.44
CA CYS A 201 -12.88 26.48 -85.07
C CYS A 201 -13.58 26.71 -86.42
N GLY A 202 -13.70 25.65 -87.23
CA GLY A 202 -14.49 25.63 -88.47
C GLY A 202 -13.92 26.47 -89.62
N LYS A 203 -12.79 27.19 -89.41
CA LYS A 203 -12.10 27.92 -90.48
C LYS A 203 -11.57 26.94 -91.53
N THR A 204 -11.68 27.29 -92.80
CA THR A 204 -11.10 26.51 -93.90
C THR A 204 -9.59 26.49 -93.77
N LEU A 205 -9.01 25.28 -93.73
CA LEU A 205 -7.57 25.07 -93.71
C LEU A 205 -6.99 25.43 -95.09
N PRO A 206 -5.66 25.69 -95.21
CA PRO A 206 -5.03 26.10 -96.47
C PRO A 206 -5.26 25.16 -97.65
N CYS A 207 -5.66 23.91 -97.40
CA CYS A 207 -6.01 22.91 -98.40
C CYS A 207 -7.36 23.13 -99.12
N GLY A 208 -8.17 24.13 -98.74
CA GLY A 208 -9.46 24.47 -99.36
C GLY A 208 -10.61 23.50 -99.07
N ASN A 209 -10.33 22.20 -98.86
CA ASN A 209 -11.35 21.14 -98.76
C ASN A 209 -11.68 20.70 -97.32
N HIS A 210 -10.90 21.11 -96.32
CA HIS A 210 -11.11 20.71 -94.91
C HIS A 210 -11.23 21.91 -94.00
N THR A 211 -12.14 21.82 -93.03
CA THR A 211 -12.30 22.81 -91.96
C THR A 211 -11.51 22.39 -90.72
N CYS A 212 -11.09 23.36 -89.92
CA CYS A 212 -10.36 23.11 -88.69
C CYS A 212 -11.27 22.43 -87.66
N GLU A 213 -11.00 21.15 -87.38
CA GLU A 213 -11.69 20.32 -86.38
C GLU A 213 -11.23 20.59 -84.94
N GLN A 214 -10.21 21.42 -84.73
CA GLN A 214 -9.75 21.74 -83.38
C GLN A 214 -10.81 22.57 -82.65
N VAL A 215 -11.13 22.16 -81.42
CA VAL A 215 -11.89 22.95 -80.46
C VAL A 215 -11.13 24.25 -80.20
N CYS A 216 -11.85 25.38 -80.22
CA CYS A 216 -11.34 26.74 -80.04
C CYS A 216 -9.89 26.83 -79.55
N HIS A 217 -8.96 27.18 -80.44
CA HIS A 217 -7.55 27.32 -80.12
C HIS A 217 -7.08 28.77 -80.34
N VAL A 218 -5.90 29.11 -79.81
CA VAL A 218 -5.25 30.42 -79.98
C VAL A 218 -4.21 30.31 -81.10
N GLY A 219 -4.27 31.18 -82.11
CA GLY A 219 -3.33 31.19 -83.26
C GLY A 219 -3.97 30.87 -84.61
N ALA A 220 -3.19 30.95 -85.69
CA ALA A 220 -3.62 30.55 -87.04
C ALA A 220 -3.88 29.03 -87.08
N CYS A 221 -4.91 28.60 -87.83
CA CYS A 221 -5.15 27.17 -88.05
C CYS A 221 -3.97 26.62 -88.86
N GLY A 222 -3.27 25.61 -88.32
CA GLY A 222 -2.09 25.02 -88.95
C GLY A 222 -2.38 24.39 -90.32
N GLU A 223 -1.36 23.80 -90.94
CA GLU A 223 -1.53 23.04 -92.17
C GLU A 223 -2.55 21.91 -91.99
N CYS A 224 -3.19 21.49 -93.09
CA CYS A 224 -4.17 20.42 -93.01
C CYS A 224 -3.50 19.14 -92.49
N PRO A 225 -4.01 18.51 -91.41
CA PRO A 225 -3.47 17.24 -90.90
C PRO A 225 -3.58 16.11 -91.93
N ARG A 226 -4.42 16.31 -92.96
CA ARG A 226 -4.62 15.41 -94.08
C ARG A 226 -3.81 15.79 -95.32
N SER A 227 -3.11 16.92 -95.34
CA SER A 227 -2.22 17.31 -96.43
C SER A 227 -0.77 16.99 -96.06
N GLY A 228 0.00 16.50 -97.04
CA GLY A 228 1.40 16.13 -96.86
C GLY A 228 1.65 14.62 -96.96
N LYS A 229 2.82 14.16 -96.49
CA LYS A 229 3.21 12.75 -96.52
C LYS A 229 2.44 12.00 -95.42
N ARG A 230 1.40 11.24 -95.81
CA ARG A 230 0.57 10.49 -94.87
C ARG A 230 1.08 9.06 -94.74
N PHE A 231 1.10 8.56 -93.52
CA PHE A 231 1.60 7.21 -93.23
C PHE A 231 0.44 6.22 -93.10
N CYS A 232 0.70 4.96 -93.44
CA CYS A 232 -0.12 3.81 -93.03
C CYS A 232 -0.53 3.93 -91.54
N PRO A 233 -1.70 3.40 -91.11
CA PRO A 233 -2.04 3.30 -89.69
C PRO A 233 -0.93 2.66 -88.82
N CYS A 234 -0.13 1.77 -89.40
CA CYS A 234 1.05 1.11 -88.85
C CYS A 234 2.37 1.92 -88.90
N GLN A 235 2.37 3.11 -89.52
CA GLN A 235 3.52 3.98 -89.81
C GLN A 235 4.65 3.43 -90.70
N LYS A 236 4.55 2.19 -91.20
CA LYS A 236 5.62 1.56 -92.01
C LYS A 236 5.70 2.08 -93.45
N SER A 237 4.56 2.37 -94.08
CA SER A 237 4.48 2.79 -95.50
C SER A 237 4.06 4.26 -95.63
N LYS A 238 4.70 4.98 -96.56
CA LYS A 238 4.47 6.41 -96.84
C LYS A 238 3.68 6.56 -98.13
N PHE A 239 2.61 7.35 -98.11
CA PHE A 239 1.79 7.68 -99.27
C PHE A 239 1.65 9.20 -99.41
N SER A 240 1.77 9.72 -100.62
CA SER A 240 1.49 11.13 -100.95
C SER A 240 0.18 11.22 -101.72
N LEU A 241 -0.93 11.18 -100.99
CA LEU A 241 -2.28 11.27 -101.56
C LEU A 241 -2.90 12.64 -101.28
N PRO A 242 -3.83 13.11 -102.14
CA PRO A 242 -4.64 14.29 -101.87
C PRO A 242 -5.36 14.18 -100.52
N CYS A 243 -5.60 15.31 -99.85
CA CYS A 243 -6.23 15.32 -98.53
C CYS A 243 -7.65 14.70 -98.49
N THR A 244 -8.30 14.58 -99.65
CA THR A 244 -9.63 14.00 -99.87
C THR A 244 -9.62 12.47 -99.92
N GLU A 245 -8.46 11.85 -100.11
CA GLU A 245 -8.33 10.40 -100.21
C GLU A 245 -7.77 9.79 -98.92
N ASP A 246 -8.30 8.62 -98.60
CA ASP A 246 -8.00 7.88 -97.39
C ASP A 246 -6.80 6.94 -97.62
N VAL A 247 -5.82 6.97 -96.71
CA VAL A 247 -4.58 6.17 -96.86
C VAL A 247 -4.88 4.67 -96.75
N PRO A 248 -4.51 3.84 -97.74
CA PRO A 248 -4.74 2.40 -97.67
C PRO A 248 -3.92 1.73 -96.55
N THR A 249 -4.42 0.61 -96.03
CA THR A 249 -3.66 -0.25 -95.10
C THR A 249 -2.55 -0.95 -95.87
N CYS A 250 -1.31 -0.96 -95.36
CA CYS A 250 -0.16 -1.51 -96.09
C CYS A 250 -0.14 -3.03 -96.24
N GLY A 251 -1.11 -3.75 -95.64
CA GLY A 251 -1.17 -5.22 -95.69
C GLY A 251 -0.23 -5.95 -94.71
N ASP A 252 0.81 -5.30 -94.20
CA ASP A 252 1.78 -5.87 -93.25
C ASP A 252 1.25 -5.94 -91.79
N SER A 253 1.98 -6.65 -90.90
CA SER A 253 1.69 -6.66 -89.47
C SER A 253 1.77 -5.26 -88.84
N CYS A 254 0.81 -4.95 -87.96
CA CYS A 254 0.69 -3.64 -87.33
C CYS A 254 1.90 -3.31 -86.41
N ASP A 255 2.45 -4.30 -85.71
CA ASP A 255 3.62 -4.23 -84.82
C ASP A 255 3.61 -3.14 -83.72
N LYS A 256 2.51 -2.41 -83.57
CA LYS A 256 2.34 -1.44 -82.48
C LYS A 256 2.34 -2.15 -81.13
N VAL A 257 3.00 -1.54 -80.16
CA VAL A 257 3.01 -2.03 -78.77
C VAL A 257 1.60 -1.93 -78.20
N LEU A 258 1.07 -3.05 -77.73
CA LEU A 258 -0.24 -3.13 -77.08
C LEU A 258 -0.19 -2.45 -75.70
N GLU A 259 -1.34 -2.15 -75.10
CA GLU A 259 -1.44 -1.51 -73.77
C GLU A 259 -0.64 -2.24 -72.66
N CYS A 260 -0.34 -3.53 -72.84
CA CYS A 260 0.48 -4.28 -71.91
C CYS A 260 1.98 -3.90 -71.92
N GLY A 261 2.43 -3.06 -72.86
CA GLY A 261 3.80 -2.53 -72.93
C GLY A 261 4.89 -3.52 -73.36
N ILE A 262 4.58 -4.83 -73.36
CA ILE A 262 5.53 -5.91 -73.60
C ILE A 262 5.31 -6.60 -74.97
N HIS A 263 4.06 -6.66 -75.46
CA HIS A 263 3.74 -7.37 -76.70
C HIS A 263 3.35 -6.44 -77.85
N ARG A 264 3.67 -6.85 -79.08
CA ARG A 264 3.34 -6.15 -80.31
C ARG A 264 2.11 -6.76 -80.99
N CYS A 265 1.32 -5.92 -81.67
CA CYS A 265 0.12 -6.36 -82.40
C CYS A 265 0.50 -7.21 -83.62
N SER A 266 0.04 -8.47 -83.64
CA SER A 266 0.27 -9.43 -84.73
C SER A 266 -0.80 -9.39 -85.84
N GLN A 267 -1.83 -8.54 -85.71
CA GLN A 267 -2.84 -8.38 -86.74
C GLN A 267 -2.27 -7.62 -87.95
N ARG A 268 -2.78 -7.92 -89.15
CA ARG A 268 -2.55 -7.09 -90.34
C ARG A 268 -2.95 -5.65 -90.05
N CYS A 269 -2.32 -4.69 -90.71
CA CYS A 269 -2.57 -3.27 -90.52
C CYS A 269 -4.08 -3.00 -90.57
N HIS A 270 -4.63 -2.58 -89.43
CA HIS A 270 -6.05 -2.37 -89.24
C HIS A 270 -6.31 -0.90 -88.89
N ARG A 271 -7.56 -0.45 -89.08
CA ARG A 271 -8.02 0.89 -88.66
C ARG A 271 -8.74 0.75 -87.32
N GLY A 272 -8.22 1.38 -86.27
CA GLY A 272 -8.76 1.32 -84.89
C GLY A 272 -7.68 1.00 -83.84
N PRO A 273 -8.00 1.07 -82.53
CA PRO A 273 -7.11 0.64 -81.47
C PRO A 273 -6.79 -0.86 -81.59
N CYS A 274 -5.56 -1.26 -81.30
CA CYS A 274 -5.17 -2.67 -81.36
C CYS A 274 -5.94 -3.49 -80.32
N GLU A 275 -6.36 -4.70 -80.67
CA GLU A 275 -7.10 -5.57 -79.75
C GLU A 275 -6.29 -5.92 -78.49
N THR A 276 -7.02 -6.23 -77.41
CA THR A 276 -6.40 -6.65 -76.14
C THR A 276 -5.44 -7.83 -76.34
N CYS A 277 -4.33 -7.82 -75.59
CA CYS A 277 -3.31 -8.85 -75.74
C CYS A 277 -3.86 -10.25 -75.37
N ARG A 278 -3.96 -11.12 -76.39
CA ARG A 278 -4.39 -12.53 -76.25
C ARG A 278 -3.24 -13.50 -75.94
N GLN A 279 -2.01 -13.00 -75.84
CA GLN A 279 -0.85 -13.84 -75.49
C GLN A 279 -0.94 -14.30 -74.03
N GLU A 280 -0.63 -15.56 -73.80
CA GLU A 280 -0.56 -16.13 -72.46
C GLU A 280 0.78 -15.80 -71.83
N VAL A 281 0.76 -15.11 -70.70
CA VAL A 281 1.94 -14.81 -69.91
C VAL A 281 1.85 -15.47 -68.54
N GLU A 282 2.99 -15.87 -68.02
CA GLU A 282 3.08 -16.28 -66.62
C GLU A 282 2.96 -15.04 -65.73
N LYS A 283 1.82 -14.93 -65.04
CA LYS A 283 1.60 -13.84 -64.09
C LYS A 283 1.74 -14.35 -62.66
N HIS A 284 2.44 -13.56 -61.88
CA HIS A 284 2.45 -13.69 -60.43
C HIS A 284 1.15 -13.12 -59.88
N CYS A 285 0.55 -13.83 -58.93
CA CYS A 285 -0.60 -13.32 -58.19
C CYS A 285 -0.22 -12.01 -57.48
N ARG A 286 -1.16 -11.09 -57.29
CA ARG A 286 -0.93 -9.85 -56.53
C ARG A 286 -0.38 -10.08 -55.10
N CYS A 287 -0.55 -11.27 -54.52
CA CYS A 287 0.04 -11.64 -53.23
C CYS A 287 1.45 -12.28 -53.33
N GLY A 288 1.97 -12.53 -54.54
CA GLY A 288 3.28 -13.11 -54.83
C GLY A 288 3.39 -14.63 -54.62
N LYS A 289 2.35 -15.31 -54.14
CA LYS A 289 2.45 -16.72 -53.70
C LYS A 289 2.19 -17.78 -54.77
N HIS A 290 1.49 -17.42 -55.83
CA HIS A 290 1.11 -18.36 -56.89
C HIS A 290 1.42 -17.72 -58.25
N THR A 291 1.89 -18.53 -59.18
CA THR A 291 2.07 -18.19 -60.59
C THR A 291 1.10 -19.02 -61.42
N LYS A 292 0.49 -18.41 -62.45
CA LYS A 292 -0.37 -19.11 -63.40
C LYS A 292 -0.21 -18.50 -64.79
N ARG A 293 -0.19 -19.36 -65.82
CA ARG A 293 -0.26 -18.93 -67.23
C ARG A 293 -1.67 -18.44 -67.53
N MET A 294 -1.79 -17.19 -67.95
CA MET A 294 -3.08 -16.58 -68.25
C MET A 294 -2.96 -15.42 -69.25
N PRO A 295 -4.06 -15.03 -69.92
CA PRO A 295 -4.04 -13.95 -70.90
C PRO A 295 -3.53 -12.64 -70.30
N CYS A 296 -2.64 -11.97 -71.05
CA CYS A 296 -1.94 -10.76 -70.60
C CYS A 296 -2.87 -9.61 -70.16
N HIS A 297 -4.09 -9.52 -70.67
CA HIS A 297 -5.05 -8.48 -70.25
C HIS A 297 -5.71 -8.76 -68.87
N LYS A 298 -5.77 -10.00 -68.37
CA LYS A 298 -6.47 -10.31 -67.11
C LYS A 298 -5.54 -10.16 -65.89
N PRO A 299 -6.00 -9.51 -64.79
CA PRO A 299 -5.26 -9.51 -63.53
C PRO A 299 -5.40 -10.85 -62.80
N TYR A 300 -4.30 -11.36 -62.19
CA TYR A 300 -4.34 -12.60 -61.41
C TYR A 300 -4.59 -12.32 -59.92
N LEU A 301 -5.73 -12.80 -59.40
CA LEU A 301 -6.07 -12.78 -57.98
C LEU A 301 -6.30 -14.23 -57.51
N CYS A 302 -5.59 -14.66 -56.47
CA CYS A 302 -5.81 -15.98 -55.87
C CYS A 302 -6.91 -15.93 -54.81
N GLU A 303 -7.50 -17.09 -54.51
CA GLU A 303 -8.50 -17.22 -53.42
C GLU A 303 -7.88 -17.44 -52.04
N THR A 304 -6.55 -17.52 -51.98
CA THR A 304 -5.80 -17.79 -50.74
C THR A 304 -6.07 -16.68 -49.72
N LYS A 305 -6.64 -17.06 -48.58
CA LYS A 305 -6.88 -16.16 -47.44
C LYS A 305 -5.54 -15.77 -46.81
N CYS A 306 -5.38 -14.48 -46.49
CA CYS A 306 -4.20 -14.00 -45.81
C CYS A 306 -4.17 -14.44 -44.34
N VAL A 307 -3.18 -15.26 -43.97
CA VAL A 307 -2.90 -15.70 -42.59
C VAL A 307 -1.97 -14.74 -41.83
N LYS A 308 -1.45 -13.68 -42.46
CA LYS A 308 -0.62 -12.69 -41.75
C LYS A 308 -1.45 -12.03 -40.63
N MET A 309 -0.84 -11.94 -39.46
CA MET A 309 -1.39 -11.21 -38.33
C MET A 309 -1.47 -9.73 -38.70
N ARG A 310 -2.63 -9.11 -38.47
CA ARG A 310 -2.79 -7.65 -38.58
C ARG A 310 -1.91 -6.97 -37.53
N ASP A 311 -1.72 -5.66 -37.64
CA ASP A 311 -0.93 -4.89 -36.67
C ASP A 311 -1.38 -5.11 -35.22
N CYS A 312 -2.64 -5.45 -34.95
CA CYS A 312 -3.08 -5.80 -33.61
C CYS A 312 -2.47 -7.09 -32.99
N GLN A 313 -1.75 -7.93 -33.76
CA GLN A 313 -1.16 -9.22 -33.34
C GLN A 313 -2.15 -10.22 -32.67
N LYS A 314 -3.45 -9.94 -32.70
CA LYS A 314 -4.52 -10.86 -32.26
C LYS A 314 -5.39 -11.36 -33.41
N HIS A 315 -5.61 -10.54 -34.44
CA HIS A 315 -6.53 -10.87 -35.53
C HIS A 315 -5.79 -11.12 -36.84
N GLN A 316 -6.19 -12.17 -37.55
CA GLN A 316 -5.65 -12.54 -38.86
C GLN A 316 -6.38 -11.76 -39.97
N CYS A 317 -5.66 -11.40 -41.04
CA CYS A 317 -6.19 -10.55 -42.11
C CYS A 317 -7.39 -11.16 -42.87
N ARG A 318 -7.48 -12.50 -43.01
CA ARG A 318 -8.57 -13.31 -43.63
C ARG A 318 -9.04 -12.89 -45.05
N ARG A 319 -8.56 -11.77 -45.61
CA ARG A 319 -8.86 -11.27 -46.96
C ARG A 319 -8.26 -12.19 -48.03
N LYS A 320 -9.03 -12.48 -49.08
CA LYS A 320 -8.54 -13.18 -50.28
C LYS A 320 -7.56 -12.24 -51.02
N CYS A 321 -6.39 -12.75 -51.42
CA CYS A 321 -5.36 -12.03 -52.16
C CYS A 321 -4.94 -10.66 -51.55
N CYS A 322 -4.26 -10.68 -50.39
CA CYS A 322 -3.75 -9.47 -49.73
C CYS A 322 -2.30 -9.14 -50.20
N PRO A 323 -1.99 -7.89 -50.60
CA PRO A 323 -0.66 -7.46 -51.06
C PRO A 323 0.38 -7.26 -49.93
N GLY A 324 0.14 -7.80 -48.74
CA GLY A 324 1.05 -7.68 -47.59
C GLY A 324 0.85 -6.43 -46.72
N ASN A 325 0.34 -5.32 -47.27
CA ASN A 325 -0.07 -4.16 -46.49
C ASN A 325 -1.51 -4.34 -45.98
N CYS A 326 -1.65 -4.94 -44.79
CA CYS A 326 -2.95 -5.22 -44.20
C CYS A 326 -3.49 -3.95 -43.52
N PRO A 327 -4.73 -3.52 -43.78
CA PRO A 327 -5.31 -2.37 -43.12
C PRO A 327 -5.47 -2.58 -41.59
N PRO A 328 -5.59 -1.50 -40.80
CA PRO A 328 -5.80 -1.55 -39.36
C PRO A 328 -6.98 -2.44 -38.98
N CYS A 329 -6.93 -2.99 -37.77
CA CYS A 329 -7.99 -3.85 -37.27
C CYS A 329 -9.25 -3.04 -36.92
N ASP A 330 -10.34 -3.34 -37.61
CA ASP A 330 -11.71 -2.82 -37.40
C ASP A 330 -12.46 -3.47 -36.24
N GLN A 331 -12.00 -4.62 -35.76
CA GLN A 331 -12.62 -5.31 -34.62
C GLN A 331 -12.48 -4.49 -33.33
N ASN A 332 -13.52 -4.48 -32.51
CA ASN A 332 -13.48 -3.90 -31.17
C ASN A 332 -12.49 -4.64 -30.26
N CYS A 333 -11.90 -3.94 -29.29
CA CYS A 333 -10.90 -4.51 -28.40
C CYS A 333 -11.49 -5.55 -27.43
N GLY A 334 -12.69 -5.31 -26.90
CA GLY A 334 -13.44 -6.26 -26.06
C GLY A 334 -12.83 -6.59 -24.70
N ARG A 335 -11.61 -6.13 -24.39
CA ARG A 335 -10.95 -6.33 -23.09
C ARG A 335 -11.70 -5.60 -21.99
N THR A 336 -11.84 -6.24 -20.84
CA THR A 336 -12.40 -5.65 -19.63
C THR A 336 -11.52 -4.46 -19.20
N LEU A 337 -12.13 -3.28 -19.08
CA LEU A 337 -11.44 -2.06 -18.65
C LEU A 337 -11.04 -2.16 -17.16
N GLY A 338 -10.16 -1.27 -16.71
CA GLY A 338 -9.73 -1.21 -15.30
C GLY A 338 -10.88 -1.04 -14.30
N CYS A 339 -12.05 -0.56 -14.75
CA CYS A 339 -13.27 -0.47 -13.94
C CYS A 339 -14.01 -1.80 -13.71
N ARG A 340 -13.59 -2.90 -14.37
CA ARG A 340 -14.17 -4.27 -14.33
C ARG A 340 -15.64 -4.41 -14.75
N ASN A 341 -16.39 -3.31 -14.83
CA ASN A 341 -17.80 -3.30 -15.21
C ASN A 341 -18.01 -3.09 -16.71
N HIS A 342 -17.07 -2.45 -17.41
CA HIS A 342 -17.20 -2.11 -18.85
C HIS A 342 -16.13 -2.78 -19.71
N LYS A 343 -16.52 -3.13 -20.95
CA LYS A 343 -15.61 -3.64 -22.00
C LYS A 343 -15.15 -2.48 -22.88
N CYS A 344 -13.92 -2.53 -23.35
CA CYS A 344 -13.32 -1.47 -24.17
C CYS A 344 -14.06 -1.31 -25.51
N PRO A 345 -14.72 -0.16 -25.80
CA PRO A 345 -15.48 0.06 -27.03
C PRO A 345 -14.58 0.46 -28.23
N SER A 346 -13.31 0.78 -27.99
CA SER A 346 -12.41 1.23 -29.06
C SER A 346 -12.03 0.09 -30.02
N VAL A 347 -11.70 0.46 -31.26
CA VAL A 347 -11.03 -0.43 -32.22
C VAL A 347 -9.77 -1.05 -31.60
N CYS A 348 -9.41 -2.25 -32.06
CA CYS A 348 -8.32 -3.02 -31.50
C CYS A 348 -7.00 -2.21 -31.58
N HIS A 349 -6.44 -1.88 -30.43
CA HIS A 349 -5.23 -1.08 -30.29
C HIS A 349 -4.11 -1.89 -29.61
N ARG A 350 -2.87 -1.43 -29.76
CA ARG A 350 -1.71 -1.98 -29.05
C ARG A 350 -1.60 -1.38 -27.63
N GLY A 351 -1.20 -2.19 -26.64
CA GLY A 351 -1.04 -1.77 -25.24
C GLY A 351 -2.30 -1.83 -24.36
N SER A 352 -2.24 -1.21 -23.17
CA SER A 352 -3.35 -1.13 -22.21
C SER A 352 -4.53 -0.32 -22.76
N CYS A 353 -5.75 -0.70 -22.38
CA CYS A 353 -6.97 -0.01 -22.80
C CYS A 353 -7.08 1.38 -22.18
N TYR A 354 -7.73 2.30 -22.89
CA TYR A 354 -8.02 3.64 -22.38
C TYR A 354 -8.91 3.55 -21.13
N PRO A 355 -8.81 4.51 -20.19
CA PRO A 355 -9.72 4.61 -19.06
C PRO A 355 -11.18 4.64 -19.51
N CYS A 356 -12.08 4.15 -18.66
CA CYS A 356 -13.51 4.17 -18.96
C CYS A 356 -14.00 5.62 -19.13
N PRO A 357 -14.71 5.96 -20.22
CA PRO A 357 -15.26 7.30 -20.43
C PRO A 357 -16.48 7.58 -19.52
N GLU A 358 -17.10 6.53 -18.99
CA GLU A 358 -18.26 6.65 -18.10
C GLU A 358 -17.85 7.22 -16.74
N THR A 359 -18.68 8.11 -16.22
CA THR A 359 -18.56 8.68 -14.88
C THR A 359 -19.68 8.17 -13.99
N VAL A 360 -19.37 7.89 -12.73
CA VAL A 360 -20.33 7.47 -11.71
C VAL A 360 -20.41 8.55 -10.63
N ASP A 361 -21.62 8.85 -10.15
CA ASP A 361 -21.87 9.82 -9.09
C ASP A 361 -21.67 9.17 -7.71
N VAL A 362 -20.67 9.63 -6.95
CA VAL A 362 -20.54 9.31 -5.53
C VAL A 362 -21.30 10.36 -4.73
N LYS A 363 -22.38 9.95 -4.07
CA LYS A 363 -23.30 10.83 -3.33
C LYS A 363 -22.93 10.88 -1.84
N CYS A 364 -23.24 11.99 -1.16
CA CYS A 364 -23.27 12.03 0.30
C CYS A 364 -24.33 11.06 0.83
N ASN A 365 -24.22 10.70 2.10
CA ASN A 365 -25.24 9.92 2.81
C ASN A 365 -26.63 10.59 2.82
N CYS A 366 -26.67 11.92 2.67
CA CYS A 366 -27.88 12.72 2.52
C CYS A 366 -28.48 12.77 1.11
N GLY A 367 -27.79 12.26 0.08
CA GLY A 367 -28.17 12.41 -1.33
C GLY A 367 -27.97 13.81 -1.96
N ASN A 368 -27.91 14.89 -1.17
CA ASN A 368 -27.89 16.27 -1.67
C ASN A 368 -26.58 16.72 -2.35
N THR A 369 -25.43 16.22 -1.90
CA THR A 369 -24.13 16.57 -2.49
C THR A 369 -23.57 15.39 -3.27
N LYS A 370 -23.19 15.60 -4.53
CA LYS A 370 -22.65 14.56 -5.41
C LYS A 370 -21.33 14.98 -6.05
N VAL A 371 -20.40 14.04 -6.19
CA VAL A 371 -19.16 14.21 -6.93
C VAL A 371 -19.10 13.18 -8.06
N THR A 372 -18.88 13.66 -9.28
CA THR A 372 -18.71 12.83 -10.48
C THR A 372 -17.29 12.29 -10.51
N VAL A 373 -17.12 10.98 -10.50
CA VAL A 373 -15.80 10.33 -10.59
C VAL A 373 -15.74 9.38 -11.79
N PRO A 374 -14.57 9.17 -12.41
CA PRO A 374 -14.42 8.15 -13.44
C PRO A 374 -14.78 6.76 -12.92
N CYS A 375 -15.53 5.98 -13.72
CA CYS A 375 -15.98 4.64 -13.40
C CYS A 375 -14.81 3.73 -12.94
N GLY A 376 -15.01 2.99 -11.84
CA GLY A 376 -13.98 2.15 -11.22
C GLY A 376 -13.22 2.82 -10.07
N ARG A 377 -13.44 4.12 -9.84
CA ARG A 377 -12.95 4.84 -8.64
C ARG A 377 -14.03 5.07 -7.58
N GLU A 378 -15.25 4.54 -7.76
CA GLU A 378 -16.32 4.70 -6.78
C GLU A 378 -15.98 4.09 -5.40
N ARG A 379 -15.20 3.00 -5.36
CA ARG A 379 -14.81 2.32 -4.12
C ARG A 379 -13.62 2.96 -3.40
N THR A 380 -12.81 3.73 -4.12
CA THR A 380 -11.59 4.36 -3.58
C THR A 380 -11.75 5.85 -3.30
N THR A 381 -12.73 6.50 -3.93
CA THR A 381 -12.97 7.93 -3.74
C THR A 381 -13.88 8.15 -2.53
N ARG A 382 -13.41 8.94 -1.56
CA ARG A 382 -14.20 9.31 -0.38
C ARG A 382 -15.40 10.18 -0.80
N PRO A 383 -16.60 9.95 -0.24
CA PRO A 383 -17.76 10.79 -0.51
C PRO A 383 -17.52 12.28 -0.19
N PRO A 384 -18.18 13.21 -0.89
CA PRO A 384 -17.98 14.64 -0.69
C PRO A 384 -18.51 15.09 0.67
N LYS A 385 -17.80 16.04 1.31
CA LYS A 385 -18.25 16.67 2.56
C LYS A 385 -19.49 17.53 2.27
N CYS A 386 -20.62 17.14 2.81
CA CYS A 386 -21.87 17.88 2.66
C CYS A 386 -21.96 19.01 3.70
N LYS A 387 -22.46 20.19 3.28
CA LYS A 387 -22.70 21.33 4.17
C LYS A 387 -24.14 21.39 4.72
N GLU A 388 -25.03 20.55 4.22
CA GLU A 388 -26.43 20.47 4.66
C GLU A 388 -26.57 19.88 6.06
N GLN A 389 -27.68 20.24 6.73
CA GLN A 389 -28.04 19.72 8.04
C GLN A 389 -28.42 18.23 7.94
N CYS A 390 -28.08 17.45 8.96
CA CYS A 390 -28.40 16.04 9.02
C CYS A 390 -29.92 15.83 9.19
N SER A 391 -30.56 15.10 8.27
CA SER A 391 -32.00 14.76 8.33
C SER A 391 -32.31 13.48 9.12
N ARG A 392 -31.33 12.89 9.82
CA ARG A 392 -31.54 11.66 10.59
C ARG A 392 -32.28 11.96 11.89
N PRO A 393 -33.32 11.17 12.25
CA PRO A 393 -34.02 11.35 13.51
C PRO A 393 -33.10 11.05 14.71
N PRO A 394 -33.27 11.75 15.85
CA PRO A 394 -32.56 11.43 17.07
C PRO A 394 -32.85 10.00 17.53
N THR A 395 -31.80 9.29 17.92
CA THR A 395 -31.87 7.94 18.51
C THR A 395 -31.90 7.97 20.05
N CYS A 396 -32.20 9.12 20.66
CA CYS A 396 -32.38 9.29 22.10
C CYS A 396 -33.83 9.72 22.39
N HIS A 397 -34.23 9.77 23.66
CA HIS A 397 -35.59 10.16 24.07
C HIS A 397 -35.98 11.62 23.75
N HIS A 398 -35.06 12.44 23.22
CA HIS A 398 -35.31 13.83 22.83
C HIS A 398 -35.94 13.93 21.44
N THR A 399 -36.98 14.76 21.30
CA THR A 399 -37.70 14.98 20.03
C THR A 399 -36.85 15.70 18.96
N SER A 400 -35.79 16.41 19.35
CA SER A 400 -34.87 17.08 18.41
C SER A 400 -33.42 17.07 18.93
N GLN A 401 -32.49 16.62 18.09
CA GLN A 401 -31.05 16.70 18.37
C GLN A 401 -30.49 18.06 17.95
N GLU A 402 -29.37 18.47 18.55
CA GLU A 402 -28.60 19.62 18.06
C GLU A 402 -28.27 19.48 16.57
N LYS A 403 -28.53 20.56 15.83
CA LYS A 403 -28.35 20.61 14.37
C LYS A 403 -26.87 20.46 14.04
N HIS A 404 -26.50 19.33 13.44
CA HIS A 404 -25.14 19.06 12.95
C HIS A 404 -25.13 18.84 11.43
N ARG A 405 -23.94 18.98 10.83
CA ARG A 405 -23.74 18.80 9.38
C ARG A 405 -23.78 17.31 9.02
N CYS A 406 -24.17 17.02 7.78
CA CYS A 406 -24.18 15.66 7.26
C CYS A 406 -22.79 15.00 7.33
N HIS A 407 -22.77 13.76 7.81
CA HIS A 407 -21.59 12.95 8.03
C HIS A 407 -21.79 11.52 7.51
N PHE A 408 -20.71 10.74 7.56
CA PHE A 408 -20.71 9.31 7.29
C PHE A 408 -20.47 8.56 8.60
N GLY A 409 -21.43 7.74 9.03
CA GLY A 409 -21.39 7.02 10.32
C GLY A 409 -22.57 7.33 11.23
N SER A 410 -22.46 7.01 12.52
CA SER A 410 -23.48 7.28 13.55
C SER A 410 -23.55 8.77 13.92
N CYS A 411 -24.73 9.27 14.30
CA CYS A 411 -24.92 10.66 14.78
C CYS A 411 -23.98 10.97 15.96
N PRO A 412 -23.47 12.22 16.10
CA PRO A 412 -22.74 12.64 17.27
C PRO A 412 -23.56 12.43 18.55
N PRO A 413 -22.94 12.26 19.73
CA PRO A 413 -23.68 12.09 20.99
C PRO A 413 -24.52 13.35 21.32
N CYS A 414 -25.64 13.16 22.00
CA CYS A 414 -26.52 14.24 22.43
C CYS A 414 -25.96 14.92 23.69
N HIS A 415 -25.76 16.24 23.65
CA HIS A 415 -25.30 17.04 24.80
C HIS A 415 -26.46 17.67 25.61
N GLN A 416 -27.71 17.43 25.21
CA GLN A 416 -28.86 17.96 25.95
C GLN A 416 -28.96 17.33 27.35
N PRO A 417 -29.40 18.10 28.37
CA PRO A 417 -29.62 17.55 29.70
C PRO A 417 -30.71 16.48 29.65
N CYS A 418 -30.52 15.38 30.37
CA CYS A 418 -31.41 14.23 30.36
C CYS A 418 -32.82 14.59 30.82
N ARG A 419 -32.99 15.38 31.90
CA ARG A 419 -34.29 15.84 32.43
C ARG A 419 -35.32 14.72 32.69
N LYS A 420 -34.95 13.44 32.67
CA LYS A 420 -35.78 12.34 33.17
C LYS A 420 -35.99 12.50 34.67
N VAL A 421 -37.19 12.19 35.15
CA VAL A 421 -37.55 12.24 36.57
C VAL A 421 -36.89 11.06 37.28
N LEU A 422 -36.16 11.32 38.37
CA LEU A 422 -35.56 10.28 39.20
C LEU A 422 -36.63 9.64 40.10
N GLU A 423 -36.96 8.38 39.82
CA GLU A 423 -38.01 7.59 40.52
C GLU A 423 -37.95 7.66 42.06
N LYS A 424 -36.76 7.82 42.65
CA LYS A 424 -36.56 7.83 44.11
C LYS A 424 -36.84 9.18 44.80
N CYS A 425 -36.83 10.30 44.08
CA CYS A 425 -36.88 11.62 44.70
C CYS A 425 -37.63 12.69 43.90
N GLY A 426 -38.20 12.36 42.74
CA GLY A 426 -38.98 13.29 41.91
C GLY A 426 -38.16 14.41 41.24
N HIS A 427 -36.86 14.52 41.51
CA HIS A 427 -35.98 15.52 40.91
C HIS A 427 -35.61 15.20 39.46
N LEU A 428 -35.38 16.24 38.65
CA LEU A 428 -34.95 16.11 37.26
C LEU A 428 -33.45 15.84 37.16
N CYS A 429 -33.06 14.87 36.33
CA CYS A 429 -31.66 14.54 36.10
C CYS A 429 -30.90 15.69 35.40
N PRO A 430 -29.87 16.29 36.05
CA PRO A 430 -29.10 17.40 35.46
C PRO A 430 -27.97 16.93 34.53
N ALA A 431 -27.69 15.62 34.47
CA ALA A 431 -26.60 15.06 33.67
C ALA A 431 -26.88 15.15 32.16
N PRO A 432 -25.85 15.21 31.30
CA PRO A 432 -26.02 15.11 29.85
C PRO A 432 -26.68 13.77 29.45
N CYS A 433 -27.28 13.74 28.27
CA CYS A 433 -27.96 12.55 27.75
C CYS A 433 -27.03 11.33 27.75
N HIS A 434 -27.44 10.29 28.48
CA HIS A 434 -26.66 9.07 28.68
C HIS A 434 -27.29 7.84 27.99
N ASP A 435 -28.18 8.07 27.02
CA ASP A 435 -28.83 7.03 26.22
C ASP A 435 -27.91 6.41 25.16
N GLN A 436 -26.79 7.07 24.81
CA GLN A 436 -25.82 6.62 23.79
C GLN A 436 -24.38 6.55 24.34
N ALA A 437 -24.21 5.98 25.53
CA ALA A 437 -22.87 5.76 26.06
C ALA A 437 -22.20 4.57 25.34
N LEU A 438 -20.97 4.77 24.87
CA LEU A 438 -20.14 3.73 24.25
C LEU A 438 -19.48 2.90 25.36
N ILE A 439 -19.93 1.67 25.58
CA ILE A 439 -19.33 0.74 26.54
C ILE A 439 -18.43 -0.25 25.79
N LYS A 440 -17.22 -0.46 26.29
CA LYS A 440 -16.26 -1.42 25.74
C LYS A 440 -16.74 -2.83 26.06
N GLN A 441 -17.03 -3.64 25.04
CA GLN A 441 -17.49 -5.01 25.24
C GLN A 441 -16.31 -5.91 25.65
N THR A 442 -16.12 -6.14 26.95
CA THR A 442 -15.14 -7.11 27.45
C THR A 442 -15.80 -8.48 27.53
N GLY A 443 -15.53 -9.39 26.58
CA GLY A 443 -16.05 -10.76 26.72
C GLY A 443 -16.00 -11.74 25.54
N ARG A 444 -15.49 -11.40 24.35
CA ARG A 444 -15.28 -12.39 23.28
C ARG A 444 -13.97 -12.15 22.53
N HIS A 445 -12.85 -12.51 23.16
CA HIS A 445 -11.61 -12.77 22.43
C HIS A 445 -11.67 -14.22 21.93
N GLN A 446 -11.88 -14.41 20.63
CA GLN A 446 -11.43 -15.66 20.00
C GLN A 446 -9.89 -15.64 20.00
N PRO A 447 -9.21 -16.75 20.31
CA PRO A 447 -7.77 -16.82 20.20
C PRO A 447 -7.36 -16.65 18.73
N SER A 448 -6.78 -15.51 18.38
CA SER A 448 -6.17 -15.28 17.07
C SER A 448 -4.83 -16.01 17.02
N GLY A 449 -4.57 -16.71 15.92
CA GLY A 449 -3.28 -17.37 15.70
C GLY A 449 -2.12 -16.35 15.58
N PRO A 450 -0.85 -16.79 15.60
CA PRO A 450 0.33 -15.90 15.60
C PRO A 450 0.46 -14.91 14.43
N TRP A 451 -0.40 -15.00 13.41
CA TRP A 451 -0.38 -14.18 12.20
C TRP A 451 -1.68 -13.39 11.95
N GLU A 452 -2.65 -13.42 12.88
CA GLU A 452 -3.90 -12.66 12.78
C GLU A 452 -3.86 -11.43 13.69
N GLN A 453 -4.11 -10.25 13.09
CA GLN A 453 -4.16 -9.00 13.85
C GLN A 453 -5.35 -9.02 14.83
N PRO A 454 -5.15 -8.64 16.12
CA PRO A 454 -6.25 -8.50 17.06
C PRO A 454 -7.27 -7.50 16.52
N SER A 455 -8.53 -7.90 16.39
CA SER A 455 -9.61 -6.99 16.06
C SER A 455 -9.83 -5.98 17.19
N GLU A 456 -10.04 -4.71 16.84
CA GLU A 456 -10.35 -3.66 17.82
C GLU A 456 -11.59 -4.02 18.64
N PRO A 457 -11.62 -3.71 19.95
CA PRO A 457 -12.71 -4.09 20.82
C PRO A 457 -14.02 -3.45 20.34
N ALA A 458 -15.05 -4.27 20.12
CA ALA A 458 -16.36 -3.79 19.73
C ALA A 458 -16.92 -2.89 20.84
N PHE A 459 -17.18 -1.62 20.52
CA PHE A 459 -17.90 -0.70 21.39
C PHE A 459 -19.40 -0.81 21.06
N ILE A 460 -20.23 -1.05 22.08
CA ILE A 460 -21.68 -1.10 21.92
C ILE A 460 -22.28 0.16 22.55
N GLN A 461 -23.21 0.78 21.82
CA GLN A 461 -24.01 1.88 22.37
C GLN A 461 -25.11 1.30 23.26
N THR A 462 -25.14 1.69 24.54
CA THR A 462 -26.18 1.28 25.48
C THR A 462 -26.61 2.47 26.35
N ALA A 463 -27.87 2.46 26.77
CA ALA A 463 -28.41 3.47 27.68
C ALA A 463 -27.99 3.15 29.13
N LEU A 464 -27.28 4.08 29.77
CA LEU A 464 -26.90 3.96 31.18
C LEU A 464 -28.06 4.39 32.10
N PRO A 465 -28.12 3.94 33.36
CA PRO A 465 -29.07 4.47 34.33
C PRO A 465 -28.72 5.91 34.73
N CYS A 466 -29.72 6.70 35.12
CA CYS A 466 -29.49 8.06 35.63
C CYS A 466 -28.65 8.04 36.92
N PRO A 467 -27.71 8.99 37.10
CA PRO A 467 -26.92 9.10 38.33
C PRO A 467 -27.77 9.53 39.54
N PRO A 468 -27.32 9.23 40.77
CA PRO A 468 -28.05 9.57 42.00
C PRO A 468 -28.20 11.09 42.19
N CYS A 469 -29.28 11.51 42.86
CA CYS A 469 -29.66 12.91 43.01
C CYS A 469 -28.70 13.70 43.93
N GLN A 470 -28.11 14.77 43.41
CA GLN A 470 -27.18 15.67 44.12
C GLN A 470 -27.84 16.98 44.61
N VAL A 471 -29.17 17.11 44.53
CA VAL A 471 -29.87 18.32 44.98
C VAL A 471 -29.69 18.49 46.49
N PRO A 472 -29.25 19.66 46.99
CA PRO A 472 -29.01 19.90 48.42
C PRO A 472 -30.33 20.05 49.19
N ILE A 473 -30.47 19.34 50.31
CA ILE A 473 -31.61 19.39 51.24
C ILE A 473 -31.08 19.78 52.64
N PRO A 474 -31.64 20.80 53.30
CA PRO A 474 -31.19 21.24 54.63
C PRO A 474 -31.57 20.21 55.72
N MET A 475 -30.60 19.75 56.51
CA MET A 475 -30.80 18.79 57.59
C MET A 475 -30.04 19.18 58.87
N GLU A 476 -30.64 18.97 60.03
CA GLU A 476 -30.00 19.17 61.34
C GLU A 476 -29.13 17.96 61.74
N CYS A 477 -28.00 18.21 62.41
CA CYS A 477 -27.15 17.13 62.90
C CYS A 477 -27.76 16.41 64.13
N LEU A 478 -27.35 15.17 64.39
CA LEU A 478 -27.86 14.30 65.46
C LEU A 478 -27.88 14.93 66.88
N GLY A 479 -26.94 15.83 67.17
CA GLY A 479 -26.81 16.53 68.45
C GLY A 479 -27.37 17.94 68.46
N LYS A 480 -28.13 18.35 67.42
CA LYS A 480 -28.71 19.69 67.23
C LYS A 480 -27.68 20.85 67.31
N HIS A 481 -26.43 20.60 66.95
CA HIS A 481 -25.39 21.64 66.93
C HIS A 481 -25.50 22.58 65.71
N GLU A 482 -25.91 22.10 64.53
CA GLU A 482 -26.02 22.89 63.29
C GLU A 482 -26.92 22.26 62.21
N VAL A 483 -27.28 23.06 61.20
CA VAL A 483 -28.04 22.67 59.99
C VAL A 483 -27.11 22.74 58.77
N SER A 484 -26.98 21.66 58.00
CA SER A 484 -26.12 21.61 56.80
C SER A 484 -26.86 21.06 55.56
N PRO A 485 -26.53 21.53 54.35
CA PRO A 485 -27.15 21.05 53.12
C PRO A 485 -26.53 19.71 52.69
N LEU A 486 -27.32 18.62 52.77
CA LEU A 486 -26.88 17.29 52.33
C LEU A 486 -27.48 16.92 50.96
N PRO A 487 -26.74 16.23 50.07
CA PRO A 487 -27.28 15.70 48.83
C PRO A 487 -28.50 14.79 49.07
N CYS A 488 -29.54 14.93 48.25
CA CYS A 488 -30.79 14.19 48.36
C CYS A 488 -30.62 12.67 48.49
N HIS A 489 -29.66 12.07 47.77
CA HIS A 489 -29.38 10.63 47.87
C HIS A 489 -28.75 10.20 49.21
N THR A 490 -28.21 11.14 49.99
CA THR A 490 -27.56 10.92 51.29
C THR A 490 -28.41 11.34 52.47
N VAL A 491 -29.66 11.77 52.24
CA VAL A 491 -30.54 12.25 53.31
C VAL A 491 -30.70 11.15 54.36
N GLY A 492 -30.14 11.41 55.53
CA GLY A 492 -30.08 10.50 56.67
C GLY A 492 -29.46 11.20 57.88
N PRO A 493 -29.52 10.60 59.08
CA PRO A 493 -28.97 11.20 60.29
C PRO A 493 -27.45 11.33 60.18
N TYR A 494 -26.91 12.55 60.30
CA TYR A 494 -25.48 12.81 60.23
C TYR A 494 -24.95 13.44 61.52
N SER A 495 -23.71 13.12 61.89
CA SER A 495 -23.00 13.76 63.01
C SER A 495 -22.12 14.90 62.48
N CYS A 496 -22.14 16.05 63.14
CA CYS A 496 -21.29 17.20 62.80
C CYS A 496 -19.87 17.10 63.42
N ARG A 497 -19.53 15.95 64.04
CA ARG A 497 -18.22 15.63 64.66
C ARG A 497 -17.73 16.57 65.77
N ARG A 498 -18.51 17.56 66.20
CA ARG A 498 -18.21 18.36 67.40
C ARG A 498 -18.33 17.53 68.68
N VAL A 499 -17.51 17.81 69.68
CA VAL A 499 -17.56 17.16 71.01
C VAL A 499 -18.84 17.54 71.76
N CYS A 500 -19.41 16.62 72.53
CA CYS A 500 -20.68 16.79 73.22
C CYS A 500 -20.63 17.78 74.40
N GLY A 501 -19.56 17.77 75.22
CA GLY A 501 -19.29 18.80 76.24
C GLY A 501 -20.14 18.78 77.52
N ARG A 502 -21.06 17.83 77.70
CA ARG A 502 -21.93 17.72 78.90
C ARG A 502 -21.19 17.18 80.13
N THR A 503 -21.47 17.68 81.35
CA THR A 503 -20.79 17.27 82.60
C THR A 503 -21.20 15.88 83.08
N LEU A 504 -20.23 15.03 83.44
CA LEU A 504 -20.41 13.64 83.87
C LEU A 504 -20.75 13.55 85.37
N ASP A 505 -21.28 12.41 85.81
CA ASP A 505 -21.72 12.17 87.21
C ASP A 505 -20.60 12.28 88.26
N CYS A 506 -19.33 12.13 87.86
CA CYS A 506 -18.18 12.34 88.75
C CYS A 506 -17.94 13.82 89.12
N GLN A 507 -18.72 14.75 88.55
CA GLN A 507 -18.66 16.21 88.70
C GLN A 507 -17.33 16.88 88.32
N ASN A 508 -16.26 16.12 88.12
CA ASN A 508 -14.93 16.61 87.77
C ASN A 508 -14.63 16.55 86.26
N HIS A 509 -15.38 15.79 85.46
CA HIS A 509 -15.10 15.57 84.03
C HIS A 509 -16.31 15.83 83.11
N THR A 510 -16.05 16.14 81.83
CA THR A 510 -17.06 16.41 80.78
C THR A 510 -16.97 15.41 79.61
N CYS A 511 -18.09 15.15 78.94
CA CYS A 511 -18.22 14.18 77.85
C CYS A 511 -17.42 14.59 76.59
N MET A 512 -16.43 13.77 76.23
CA MET A 512 -15.58 13.97 75.03
C MET A 512 -16.09 13.25 73.77
N LYS A 513 -17.25 12.56 73.81
CA LYS A 513 -17.79 11.88 72.62
C LYS A 513 -18.13 12.88 71.52
N GLU A 514 -17.85 12.50 70.27
CA GLU A 514 -18.37 13.20 69.10
C GLU A 514 -19.91 13.26 69.12
N CYS A 515 -20.46 14.21 68.37
CA CYS A 515 -21.89 14.47 68.23
C CYS A 515 -22.69 13.18 68.04
N HIS A 516 -23.38 12.75 69.09
CA HIS A 516 -24.20 11.55 69.13
C HIS A 516 -25.65 11.94 69.44
N LYS A 517 -26.56 10.99 69.23
CA LYS A 517 -27.98 11.18 69.54
C LYS A 517 -28.13 11.26 71.06
N VAL A 518 -28.74 12.34 71.56
CA VAL A 518 -29.09 12.48 72.98
C VAL A 518 -30.60 12.49 73.13
N THR A 519 -31.12 11.57 73.92
CA THR A 519 -32.52 11.48 74.36
C THR A 519 -32.76 12.48 75.47
N GLU A 520 -33.68 13.42 75.26
CA GLU A 520 -34.12 14.35 76.31
C GLU A 520 -35.03 13.60 77.28
N ILE A 521 -34.69 13.60 78.57
CA ILE A 521 -35.54 13.07 79.64
C ILE A 521 -36.28 14.27 80.24
N ASP A 522 -37.61 14.26 80.21
CA ASP A 522 -38.53 15.35 80.57
C ASP A 522 -38.50 15.80 82.06
N SER A 523 -37.39 15.59 82.79
CA SER A 523 -37.26 16.00 84.20
C SER A 523 -35.97 16.76 84.53
N CYS A 524 -35.27 17.31 83.54
CA CYS A 524 -34.21 18.29 83.83
C CYS A 524 -34.08 19.32 82.70
N THR A 525 -34.35 20.59 83.01
CA THR A 525 -34.24 21.75 82.11
C THR A 525 -32.79 22.15 81.77
N ASP A 526 -31.79 21.44 82.29
CA ASP A 526 -30.37 21.75 82.07
C ASP A 526 -29.78 20.98 80.88
N LYS A 527 -29.57 21.69 79.76
CA LYS A 527 -28.90 21.17 78.54
C LYS A 527 -27.45 20.69 78.76
N ASN A 528 -26.90 20.84 79.97
CA ASN A 528 -25.49 20.61 80.31
C ASN A 528 -25.20 19.33 81.08
N LYS A 529 -26.21 18.58 81.56
CA LYS A 529 -25.99 17.32 82.30
C LYS A 529 -25.87 16.11 81.36
N ALA A 530 -25.00 15.17 81.70
CA ALA A 530 -24.83 13.92 80.96
C ALA A 530 -26.14 13.11 80.91
N ALA A 531 -26.52 12.68 79.71
CA ALA A 531 -27.55 11.66 79.49
C ALA A 531 -26.92 10.26 79.57
N PRO A 532 -27.67 9.15 79.73
CA PRO A 532 -27.09 7.81 79.85
C PRO A 532 -26.21 7.40 78.64
N GLU A 533 -26.48 7.95 77.45
CA GLU A 533 -25.64 7.79 76.25
C GLU A 533 -24.30 8.55 76.28
N CYS A 534 -24.11 9.50 77.20
CA CYS A 534 -22.83 10.20 77.42
C CYS A 534 -21.78 9.26 78.03
N LEU A 535 -20.51 9.63 77.93
CA LEU A 535 -19.39 8.80 78.40
C LEU A 535 -19.38 8.75 79.94
N GLN A 536 -19.32 7.57 80.57
CA GLN A 536 -19.12 7.49 82.02
C GLN A 536 -17.64 7.72 82.36
N CYS A 537 -17.35 8.30 83.52
CA CYS A 537 -15.97 8.56 83.93
C CYS A 537 -15.26 7.25 84.31
N GLU A 538 -14.37 6.77 83.44
CA GLU A 538 -13.56 5.56 83.67
C GLU A 538 -12.16 5.86 84.24
N GLU A 539 -11.86 7.12 84.55
CA GLU A 539 -10.54 7.49 85.10
C GLU A 539 -10.35 6.96 86.54
N GLY A 540 -9.16 6.42 86.83
CA GLY A 540 -8.82 5.84 88.12
C GLY A 540 -8.56 6.88 89.22
N CYS A 541 -8.76 6.48 90.47
CA CYS A 541 -8.54 7.37 91.62
C CYS A 541 -7.05 7.77 91.79
N SER A 542 -6.76 9.09 91.83
CA SER A 542 -5.40 9.64 91.93
C SER A 542 -4.86 9.80 93.36
N LYS A 543 -5.56 9.29 94.40
CA LYS A 543 -5.12 9.39 95.81
C LYS A 543 -4.06 8.31 96.13
N SER A 544 -2.92 8.69 96.74
CA SER A 544 -1.81 7.79 97.07
C SER A 544 -2.10 6.89 98.31
N ARG A 545 -1.53 5.67 98.32
CA ARG A 545 -1.68 4.66 99.40
C ARG A 545 -0.48 4.70 100.40
N PRO A 546 -0.56 4.08 101.60
CA PRO A 546 0.49 4.14 102.65
C PRO A 546 1.88 3.57 102.24
N PRO A 547 2.99 3.92 102.92
CA PRO A 547 4.36 3.63 102.48
C PRO A 547 4.68 2.12 102.48
N GLY A 548 5.18 1.62 101.35
CA GLY A 548 5.58 0.20 101.16
C GLY A 548 4.74 -0.59 100.15
N CYS A 549 3.65 -0.03 99.63
CA CYS A 549 2.84 -0.62 98.56
C CYS A 549 2.91 0.24 97.27
N PRO A 550 3.57 -0.22 96.19
CA PRO A 550 3.70 0.55 94.95
C PRO A 550 2.45 0.51 94.04
N HIS A 551 1.32 -0.07 94.49
CA HIS A 551 0.15 -0.29 93.65
C HIS A 551 -0.90 0.85 93.72
N PRO A 552 -1.44 1.31 92.57
CA PRO A 552 -2.53 2.31 92.49
C PRO A 552 -3.89 1.74 92.93
N CYS A 553 -4.85 2.61 93.24
CA CYS A 553 -6.20 2.18 93.58
C CYS A 553 -6.95 1.65 92.34
N VAL A 554 -7.66 0.53 92.50
CA VAL A 554 -8.38 -0.15 91.40
C VAL A 554 -9.79 0.43 91.18
N LEU A 555 -10.25 1.36 92.04
CA LEU A 555 -11.55 1.98 91.91
C LEU A 555 -11.51 3.21 90.97
N PRO A 556 -12.55 3.41 90.13
CA PRO A 556 -12.75 4.66 89.37
C PRO A 556 -12.80 5.88 90.29
N CYS A 557 -12.66 7.07 89.72
CA CYS A 557 -12.71 8.33 90.44
C CYS A 557 -13.93 8.37 91.36
N HIS A 558 -13.66 8.37 92.66
CA HIS A 558 -14.68 8.29 93.70
C HIS A 558 -14.39 9.35 94.77
N PRO A 559 -15.43 9.85 95.46
CA PRO A 559 -15.25 10.92 96.44
C PRO A 559 -14.51 10.49 97.75
N GLY A 560 -14.57 9.21 98.18
CA GLY A 560 -14.04 8.69 99.48
C GLY A 560 -12.54 8.24 99.58
N GLU A 561 -12.15 7.49 100.64
CA GLU A 561 -10.79 6.92 100.89
C GLU A 561 -10.56 5.50 100.29
N CYS A 562 -9.29 5.05 100.15
CA CYS A 562 -8.88 3.82 99.42
C CYS A 562 -8.70 2.55 100.32
N PRO A 563 -9.17 1.33 99.92
CA PRO A 563 -9.04 0.07 100.69
C PRO A 563 -7.67 -0.67 100.58
N PRO A 564 -7.30 -1.62 101.48
CA PRO A 564 -5.98 -2.29 101.53
C PRO A 564 -5.63 -3.19 100.31
N CYS A 565 -4.34 -3.46 100.07
CA CYS A 565 -3.84 -4.12 98.85
C CYS A 565 -3.77 -5.65 98.95
N VAL A 566 -4.41 -6.35 98.00
CA VAL A 566 -4.40 -7.81 97.84
C VAL A 566 -3.57 -8.30 96.65
N GLN A 567 -2.77 -7.43 96.03
CA GLN A 567 -2.04 -7.76 94.80
C GLN A 567 -0.83 -8.65 95.04
N MET A 568 -0.52 -9.51 94.06
CA MET A 568 0.57 -10.48 94.10
C MET A 568 1.88 -9.87 93.57
N LEU A 569 2.96 -9.91 94.35
CA LEU A 569 4.31 -9.52 93.94
C LEU A 569 5.05 -10.69 93.28
N ARG A 570 5.73 -10.39 92.18
CA ARG A 570 6.49 -11.36 91.39
C ARG A 570 7.94 -11.43 91.88
N VAL A 571 8.34 -12.59 92.39
CA VAL A 571 9.70 -12.87 92.88
C VAL A 571 10.40 -13.86 91.96
N LYS A 572 11.68 -13.65 91.66
CA LYS A 572 12.44 -14.57 90.79
C LYS A 572 12.92 -15.79 91.57
N CYS A 573 12.76 -16.98 90.98
CA CYS A 573 13.29 -18.22 91.55
C CYS A 573 14.82 -18.29 91.40
N HIS A 574 15.50 -19.06 92.25
CA HIS A 574 16.95 -19.31 92.17
C HIS A 574 17.41 -19.92 90.83
N CYS A 575 16.56 -20.68 90.12
CA CYS A 575 16.87 -21.15 88.76
C CYS A 575 16.87 -20.02 87.70
N LYS A 576 16.45 -18.80 88.05
CA LYS A 576 16.28 -17.61 87.20
C LYS A 576 15.28 -17.76 86.04
N ILE A 577 14.70 -18.94 85.84
CA ILE A 577 13.75 -19.23 84.76
C ILE A 577 12.31 -18.95 85.20
N THR A 578 11.91 -19.44 86.37
CA THR A 578 10.52 -19.30 86.84
C THR A 578 10.39 -18.11 87.79
N SER A 579 9.28 -17.40 87.73
CA SER A 579 8.92 -16.37 88.71
C SER A 579 7.75 -16.86 89.55
N LEU A 580 7.84 -16.70 90.86
CA LEU A 580 6.80 -17.08 91.83
C LEU A 580 6.00 -15.83 92.20
N TYR A 581 4.69 -15.99 92.40
CA TYR A 581 3.77 -14.90 92.74
C TYR A 581 3.35 -15.06 94.19
N VAL A 582 3.67 -14.06 95.01
CA VAL A 582 3.43 -14.07 96.47
C VAL A 582 2.72 -12.78 96.83
N GLU A 583 1.65 -12.84 97.64
CA GLU A 583 0.86 -11.65 98.03
C GLU A 583 1.75 -10.55 98.61
N CYS A 584 1.51 -9.30 98.19
CA CYS A 584 2.25 -8.12 98.62
C CYS A 584 2.27 -8.01 100.14
N ARG A 585 1.15 -8.31 100.82
CA ARG A 585 1.09 -8.35 102.28
C ARG A 585 2.08 -9.38 102.86
N LYS A 586 2.07 -10.62 102.35
CA LYS A 586 2.82 -11.75 102.91
C LYS A 586 4.33 -11.59 102.75
N ILE A 587 4.81 -11.00 101.65
CA ILE A 587 6.24 -10.82 101.42
C ILE A 587 6.81 -9.56 102.07
N THR A 588 6.02 -8.49 102.17
CA THR A 588 6.43 -7.24 102.84
C THR A 588 6.52 -7.44 104.36
N THR A 589 5.90 -8.49 104.91
CA THR A 589 5.94 -8.81 106.35
C THR A 589 6.80 -10.04 106.74
N ALA A 590 7.48 -10.74 105.82
CA ALA A 590 8.17 -12.03 106.10
C ALA A 590 9.72 -11.97 106.27
N ASP A 591 10.29 -13.00 106.90
CA ASP A 591 11.73 -13.15 107.27
C ASP A 591 12.63 -13.78 106.18
N VAL A 592 13.96 -13.73 106.33
CA VAL A 592 14.94 -14.09 105.27
C VAL A 592 14.90 -15.57 104.84
N ASN A 593 14.74 -16.52 105.77
CA ASN A 593 14.69 -17.95 105.45
C ASN A 593 13.37 -18.34 104.77
N GLU A 594 12.26 -17.74 105.20
CA GLU A 594 10.95 -17.91 104.56
C GLU A 594 10.93 -17.30 103.15
N LYS A 595 11.59 -16.15 102.97
CA LYS A 595 11.80 -15.55 101.64
C LYS A 595 12.56 -16.50 100.70
N ASN A 596 13.58 -17.22 101.17
CA ASN A 596 14.33 -18.20 100.35
C ASN A 596 13.48 -19.43 99.96
N LEU A 597 12.61 -19.90 100.86
CA LEU A 597 11.68 -21.00 100.57
C LEU A 597 10.58 -20.57 99.59
N LEU A 598 10.05 -19.36 99.77
CA LEU A 598 9.08 -18.72 98.89
C LEU A 598 9.68 -18.38 97.51
N SER A 599 11.02 -18.41 97.36
CA SER A 599 11.76 -18.20 96.11
C SER A 599 12.34 -19.46 95.45
N CYS A 600 11.91 -20.69 95.82
CA CYS A 600 12.33 -21.94 95.16
C CYS A 600 11.17 -22.66 94.43
N CYS A 601 11.39 -23.08 93.18
CA CYS A 601 10.34 -23.68 92.34
C CYS A 601 10.18 -25.21 92.47
N LYS A 602 10.96 -25.87 93.33
CA LYS A 602 10.90 -27.32 93.61
C LYS A 602 10.97 -28.25 92.38
N ASN A 603 11.54 -27.79 91.25
CA ASN A 603 11.71 -28.59 90.02
C ASN A 603 13.17 -29.03 89.81
N GLN A 604 13.39 -30.04 88.94
CA GLN A 604 14.73 -30.51 88.53
C GLN A 604 15.51 -29.39 87.81
N CYS A 605 16.82 -29.33 88.06
CA CYS A 605 17.71 -28.27 87.61
C CYS A 605 17.83 -28.26 86.08
N PRO A 606 17.56 -27.13 85.40
CA PRO A 606 17.56 -27.02 83.95
C PRO A 606 18.96 -26.92 83.34
N LYS A 607 20.03 -26.82 84.14
CA LYS A 607 21.41 -26.67 83.64
C LYS A 607 21.89 -27.97 82.97
N GLU A 608 22.46 -27.83 81.78
CA GLU A 608 23.01 -28.92 80.99
C GLU A 608 24.46 -29.21 81.38
N LEU A 609 24.80 -30.50 81.45
CA LEU A 609 26.17 -30.97 81.58
C LEU A 609 26.89 -30.81 80.22
N PRO A 610 28.24 -30.77 80.18
CA PRO A 610 29.04 -30.50 78.98
C PRO A 610 28.91 -31.58 77.89
N CYS A 611 28.22 -32.68 78.17
CA CYS A 611 27.88 -33.73 77.20
C CYS A 611 26.53 -33.46 76.49
N GLY A 612 25.85 -32.35 76.78
CA GLY A 612 24.55 -31.97 76.19
C GLY A 612 23.33 -32.59 76.86
N HIS A 613 23.46 -33.13 78.08
CA HIS A 613 22.38 -33.78 78.83
C HIS A 613 22.10 -33.05 80.17
N ARG A 614 20.85 -33.06 80.65
CA ARG A 614 20.39 -32.24 81.80
C ARG A 614 20.77 -32.82 83.17
N CYS A 615 21.06 -31.93 84.14
CA CYS A 615 21.34 -32.29 85.53
C CYS A 615 20.13 -32.93 86.22
N LYS A 616 20.35 -33.92 87.10
CA LYS A 616 19.27 -34.66 87.76
C LYS A 616 18.81 -34.11 89.13
N GLU A 617 19.53 -33.16 89.74
CA GLU A 617 19.23 -32.59 91.08
C GLU A 617 18.10 -31.53 91.07
N MET A 618 17.45 -31.28 92.22
CA MET A 618 16.42 -30.23 92.36
C MET A 618 17.02 -28.80 92.39
N CYS A 619 16.22 -27.79 92.04
CA CYS A 619 16.65 -26.39 91.97
C CYS A 619 17.32 -25.93 93.28
N HIS A 620 18.63 -25.73 93.21
CA HIS A 620 19.47 -25.37 94.34
C HIS A 620 20.23 -24.06 94.03
N PRO A 621 20.66 -23.32 95.07
CA PRO A 621 21.67 -22.29 94.87
C PRO A 621 23.03 -22.95 94.56
N GLY A 622 23.66 -22.67 93.40
CA GLY A 622 25.03 -23.17 93.04
C GLY A 622 25.24 -23.82 91.65
N GLU A 623 26.35 -24.57 91.47
CA GLU A 623 26.77 -25.31 90.24
C GLU A 623 26.55 -26.84 90.31
N CYS A 624 26.51 -27.56 89.17
CA CYS A 624 26.01 -28.95 89.04
C CYS A 624 27.11 -30.03 88.78
N PRO A 625 26.97 -31.32 89.24
CA PRO A 625 27.98 -32.41 89.09
C PRO A 625 27.93 -33.24 87.76
N PHE A 626 29.07 -33.77 87.26
CA PHE A 626 29.30 -34.25 85.86
C PHE A 626 29.42 -35.79 85.60
N ASN A 627 28.35 -36.54 85.29
CA ASN A 627 28.44 -37.90 84.66
C ASN A 627 27.23 -38.20 83.73
N CYS A 628 27.42 -38.85 82.56
CA CYS A 628 26.32 -39.16 81.61
C CYS A 628 26.44 -40.50 80.83
N ASN A 629 25.33 -41.26 80.72
CA ASN A 629 25.27 -42.64 80.20
C ASN A 629 24.20 -42.94 79.10
N GLN A 630 23.86 -42.01 78.18
CA GLN A 630 22.81 -42.19 77.12
C GLN A 630 23.29 -42.85 75.79
N LYS A 631 22.40 -43.46 74.95
CA LYS A 631 22.71 -44.16 73.65
C LYS A 631 22.36 -43.32 72.39
N VAL A 632 23.12 -43.42 71.28
CA VAL A 632 23.08 -42.57 70.06
C VAL A 632 23.29 -43.37 68.74
N LYS A 633 22.80 -42.91 67.55
CA LYS A 633 22.80 -43.65 66.24
C LYS A 633 23.55 -42.91 65.10
N LEU A 634 24.35 -43.58 64.25
CA LEU A 634 25.20 -43.01 63.17
C LEU A 634 24.94 -43.63 61.76
N ARG A 635 25.17 -42.87 60.66
CA ARG A 635 24.91 -43.24 59.23
C ARG A 635 26.07 -42.85 58.27
N CYS A 636 26.17 -43.48 57.08
CA CYS A 636 27.19 -43.16 56.05
C CYS A 636 26.82 -41.97 55.12
N PRO A 637 27.78 -41.29 54.44
CA PRO A 637 27.55 -40.06 53.65
C PRO A 637 26.62 -40.19 52.44
N CYS A 638 26.65 -41.35 51.77
CA CYS A 638 25.77 -41.71 50.67
C CYS A 638 24.36 -42.17 51.17
N LYS A 639 24.12 -42.13 52.49
CA LYS A 639 22.87 -42.44 53.22
C LYS A 639 22.36 -43.87 53.12
N ARG A 640 23.18 -44.81 52.62
CA ARG A 640 22.80 -46.22 52.40
C ARG A 640 22.89 -47.12 53.65
N ILE A 641 23.68 -46.79 54.68
CA ILE A 641 24.01 -47.71 55.83
C ILE A 641 23.82 -47.01 57.22
N LYS A 642 23.41 -47.74 58.30
CA LYS A 642 23.11 -47.23 59.68
C LYS A 642 23.50 -48.19 60.85
N LYS A 643 24.02 -47.70 62.01
CA LYS A 643 24.34 -48.45 63.30
C LYS A 643 24.16 -47.61 64.63
N GLU A 644 24.14 -48.22 65.84
CA GLU A 644 23.86 -47.57 67.17
C GLU A 644 24.93 -47.84 68.29
N LEU A 645 25.32 -46.84 69.12
CA LEU A 645 26.40 -46.87 70.17
C LEU A 645 26.15 -45.95 71.43
N GLN A 646 26.93 -46.02 72.53
CA GLN A 646 26.76 -45.23 73.79
C GLN A 646 27.55 -43.89 73.83
N CYS A 647 26.99 -42.82 74.39
CA CYS A 647 27.53 -41.45 74.41
C CYS A 647 28.89 -41.31 75.12
N ASN A 648 29.08 -41.98 76.26
CA ASN A 648 30.38 -41.97 76.95
C ASN A 648 31.49 -42.60 76.07
N LYS A 649 31.15 -43.60 75.24
CA LYS A 649 32.09 -44.30 74.33
C LYS A 649 32.34 -43.57 73.00
N ILE A 650 31.45 -42.66 72.58
CA ILE A 650 31.60 -41.88 71.34
C ILE A 650 32.61 -40.74 71.52
N ARG A 651 32.76 -40.20 72.74
CA ARG A 651 33.73 -39.13 73.04
C ARG A 651 35.19 -39.62 73.10
N GLU A 652 35.42 -40.92 73.20
CA GLU A 652 36.77 -41.55 73.13
C GLU A 652 37.28 -41.79 71.69
N ASN A 653 36.55 -41.31 70.67
CA ASN A 653 37.07 -41.10 69.31
C ASN A 653 37.49 -42.37 68.50
N GLN A 654 36.72 -43.46 68.55
CA GLN A 654 36.85 -44.59 67.61
C GLN A 654 35.51 -44.89 66.93
N ILE A 655 35.49 -44.87 65.59
CA ILE A 655 34.49 -45.42 64.62
C ILE A 655 33.73 -44.38 63.76
N SER A 656 34.07 -44.32 62.46
CA SER A 656 33.31 -43.68 61.35
C SER A 656 32.85 -44.71 60.31
N ILE A 657 31.73 -44.50 59.61
CA ILE A 657 31.14 -45.46 58.65
C ILE A 657 31.38 -44.98 57.19
N GLU A 658 32.18 -45.70 56.40
CA GLU A 658 32.53 -45.38 55.00
C GLU A 658 31.56 -45.97 53.95
N CYS A 659 31.54 -45.42 52.72
CA CYS A 659 30.72 -45.90 51.59
C CYS A 659 31.44 -46.99 50.77
N ASP A 660 30.68 -47.98 50.30
CA ASP A 660 31.15 -49.17 49.59
C ASP A 660 31.33 -48.99 48.06
N ILE A 661 32.00 -49.93 47.40
CA ILE A 661 32.47 -49.85 45.99
C ILE A 661 31.31 -49.58 45.02
N THR A 662 30.17 -50.25 45.22
CA THR A 662 28.94 -50.05 44.42
C THR A 662 28.42 -48.62 44.49
N CYS A 663 28.59 -47.96 45.63
CA CYS A 663 28.16 -46.59 45.85
C CYS A 663 29.07 -45.57 45.15
N LYS A 664 30.34 -45.91 44.94
CA LYS A 664 31.29 -45.07 44.18
C LYS A 664 31.10 -45.23 42.66
N GLU A 665 30.80 -46.44 42.19
CA GLU A 665 30.69 -46.74 40.74
C GLU A 665 29.42 -46.15 40.10
N MET A 666 28.30 -46.16 40.82
CA MET A 666 27.06 -45.49 40.37
C MET A 666 27.23 -43.98 40.21
N LYS A 667 28.07 -43.36 41.03
CA LYS A 667 28.36 -41.92 40.96
C LYS A 667 29.20 -41.57 39.72
N ARG A 668 30.11 -42.46 39.29
CA ARG A 668 30.98 -42.26 38.13
C ARG A 668 30.24 -42.42 36.79
N LYS A 669 29.39 -43.45 36.67
CA LYS A 669 28.59 -43.67 35.44
C LYS A 669 27.63 -42.49 35.16
N ALA A 670 27.07 -41.89 36.22
CA ALA A 670 26.19 -40.73 36.09
C ALA A 670 26.92 -39.46 35.59
N SER A 671 28.21 -39.27 35.92
CA SER A 671 28.99 -38.14 35.41
C SER A 671 29.40 -38.31 33.96
N GLU A 672 29.75 -39.53 33.53
CA GLU A 672 30.20 -39.83 32.16
C GLU A 672 29.07 -39.62 31.12
N ILE A 673 27.84 -40.02 31.43
CA ILE A 673 26.67 -39.82 30.56
C ILE A 673 26.41 -38.32 30.34
N LYS A 674 26.53 -37.53 31.42
CA LYS A 674 26.26 -36.08 31.38
C LYS A 674 27.29 -35.31 30.54
N GLU A 675 28.55 -35.74 30.53
CA GLU A 675 29.58 -35.17 29.65
C GLU A 675 29.40 -35.58 28.18
N ALA A 676 28.94 -36.80 27.91
CA ALA A 676 28.68 -37.27 26.54
C ALA A 676 27.53 -36.51 25.86
N GLU A 677 26.43 -36.26 26.59
CA GLU A 677 25.30 -35.45 26.09
C GLU A 677 25.72 -34.01 25.78
N ALA A 678 26.56 -33.41 26.63
CA ALA A 678 27.07 -32.05 26.42
C ALA A 678 27.96 -31.94 25.17
N LYS A 679 28.80 -32.94 24.89
CA LYS A 679 29.65 -32.97 23.68
C LYS A 679 28.82 -33.16 22.41
N ALA A 680 27.81 -34.02 22.43
CA ALA A 680 26.93 -34.25 21.29
C ALA A 680 26.13 -32.98 20.89
N ALA A 681 25.65 -32.22 21.88
CA ALA A 681 24.95 -30.96 21.64
C ALA A 681 25.84 -29.91 20.95
N LEU A 682 27.11 -29.83 21.34
CA LEU A 682 28.10 -28.90 20.79
C LEU A 682 28.47 -29.24 19.32
N GLU A 683 28.45 -30.53 18.96
CA GLU A 683 28.76 -30.98 17.59
C GLU A 683 27.58 -30.74 16.62
N GLU A 684 26.34 -30.93 17.08
CA GLU A 684 25.15 -30.63 16.28
C GLU A 684 25.04 -29.13 15.94
N GLU A 685 25.37 -28.26 16.89
CA GLU A 685 25.34 -26.81 16.69
C GLU A 685 26.36 -26.34 15.63
N LYS A 686 27.59 -26.89 15.66
CA LYS A 686 28.61 -26.62 14.63
C LYS A 686 28.16 -27.07 13.24
N ARG A 687 27.49 -28.22 13.14
CA ARG A 687 27.01 -28.78 11.88
C ARG A 687 25.90 -27.93 11.25
N ARG A 688 25.04 -27.30 12.07
CA ARG A 688 24.04 -26.32 11.61
C ARG A 688 24.70 -25.06 11.05
N GLN A 689 25.69 -24.49 11.77
CA GLN A 689 26.42 -23.31 11.30
C GLN A 689 27.15 -23.56 9.97
N GLN A 690 27.71 -24.75 9.79
CA GLN A 690 28.41 -25.11 8.54
C GLN A 690 27.45 -25.24 7.35
N ALA A 691 26.25 -25.79 7.55
CA ALA A 691 25.20 -25.87 6.53
C ALA A 691 24.66 -24.49 6.12
N GLU A 692 24.54 -23.55 7.07
CA GLU A 692 24.14 -22.17 6.77
C GLU A 692 25.17 -21.42 5.92
N LEU A 693 26.47 -21.60 6.22
CA LEU A 693 27.55 -21.03 5.41
C LEU A 693 27.57 -21.61 3.98
N GLU A 694 27.37 -22.92 3.83
CA GLU A 694 27.34 -23.57 2.51
C GLU A 694 26.11 -23.14 1.69
N ALA A 695 24.95 -22.98 2.33
CA ALA A 695 23.75 -22.41 1.71
C ALA A 695 23.94 -20.94 1.28
N PHE A 696 24.71 -20.17 2.04
CA PHE A 696 25.07 -18.79 1.71
C PHE A 696 26.03 -18.72 0.52
N GLU A 697 27.07 -19.56 0.48
CA GLU A 697 28.01 -19.65 -0.66
C GLU A 697 27.31 -20.06 -1.97
N ASN A 698 26.39 -21.02 -1.89
CA ASN A 698 25.62 -21.48 -3.04
C ASN A 698 24.68 -20.40 -3.60
N ARG A 699 24.24 -19.45 -2.77
CA ARG A 699 23.47 -18.27 -3.22
C ARG A 699 24.36 -17.20 -3.87
N LEU A 700 25.62 -17.08 -3.46
CA LEU A 700 26.59 -16.15 -4.06
C LEU A 700 27.15 -16.64 -5.41
N LYS A 701 27.25 -17.96 -5.64
CA LYS A 701 27.63 -18.55 -6.94
C LYS A 701 26.47 -18.47 -7.95
N GLY A 702 26.12 -17.27 -8.40
CA GLY A 702 25.22 -17.04 -9.53
C GLY A 702 25.66 -17.77 -10.81
N ARG A 703 24.67 -18.24 -11.61
CA ARG A 703 24.80 -18.98 -12.89
C ARG A 703 26.17 -18.83 -13.59
N ARG A 704 27.07 -19.80 -13.38
CA ARG A 704 28.24 -19.98 -14.26
C ARG A 704 27.75 -20.43 -15.64
N LYS A 705 28.05 -19.61 -16.66
CA LYS A 705 27.94 -19.95 -18.08
C LYS A 705 28.64 -21.30 -18.32
N LYS A 706 27.90 -22.25 -18.91
CA LYS A 706 28.42 -23.50 -19.47
C LYS A 706 29.26 -23.15 -20.70
N ASN A 707 30.56 -22.90 -20.50
CA ASN A 707 31.51 -22.76 -21.60
C ASN A 707 31.83 -24.16 -22.16
N ARG A 708 31.43 -24.34 -23.41
CA ARG A 708 32.17 -24.96 -24.52
C ARG A 708 33.19 -26.06 -24.14
N LYS A 709 32.68 -27.29 -24.23
CA LYS A 709 33.33 -28.55 -24.65
C LYS A 709 34.68 -28.34 -25.35
N ARG A 710 35.78 -28.85 -24.77
CA ARG A 710 36.85 -29.55 -25.49
C ARG A 710 37.79 -30.31 -24.53
N ASP A 711 37.88 -31.60 -24.81
CA ASP A 711 38.91 -32.59 -24.51
C ASP A 711 39.20 -32.97 -23.04
N GLU A 712 38.64 -34.12 -22.64
CA GLU A 712 39.31 -35.04 -21.72
C GLU A 712 38.97 -36.50 -22.12
N VAL A 713 40.03 -37.14 -22.60
CA VAL A 713 40.38 -38.57 -22.68
C VAL A 713 39.34 -39.56 -22.16
N ALA A 714 38.91 -40.45 -23.06
CA ALA A 714 38.11 -41.62 -22.76
C ALA A 714 38.92 -42.62 -21.93
N VAL A 715 38.46 -42.88 -20.69
CA VAL A 715 38.79 -44.11 -19.97
C VAL A 715 37.68 -45.11 -20.29
N GLU A 716 38.06 -46.18 -21.00
CA GLU A 716 37.19 -47.28 -21.42
C GLU A 716 36.57 -47.99 -20.20
N LEU A 717 35.24 -48.03 -20.17
CA LEU A 717 34.47 -48.91 -19.30
C LEU A 717 34.41 -50.30 -19.94
N THR A 718 34.82 -51.32 -19.19
CA THR A 718 34.97 -52.72 -19.64
C THR A 718 33.67 -53.31 -20.20
N LEU A 719 33.81 -54.04 -21.33
CA LEU A 719 32.76 -54.71 -22.11
C LEU A 719 31.81 -55.60 -21.28
N TRP A 720 32.24 -56.05 -20.09
CA TRP A 720 31.48 -56.94 -19.21
C TRP A 720 30.22 -56.27 -18.60
N GLN A 721 30.24 -54.96 -18.36
CA GLN A 721 29.09 -54.25 -17.77
C GLN A 721 27.95 -54.01 -18.77
N LYS A 722 28.24 -54.00 -20.09
CA LYS A 722 27.24 -53.74 -21.14
C LYS A 722 26.46 -54.98 -21.57
N TYR A 723 27.05 -56.17 -21.46
CA TYR A 723 26.46 -57.42 -21.96
C TYR A 723 25.94 -58.38 -20.87
N LYS A 724 26.13 -58.07 -19.59
CA LYS A 724 25.65 -58.91 -18.46
C LYS A 724 24.16 -59.25 -18.51
N TYR A 725 23.33 -58.30 -18.94
CA TYR A 725 21.87 -58.49 -19.05
C TYR A 725 21.43 -59.32 -20.28
N TYR A 726 22.30 -59.50 -21.27
CA TYR A 726 22.03 -60.30 -22.48
C TYR A 726 22.69 -61.69 -22.45
N LEU A 727 23.83 -61.85 -21.76
CA LEU A 727 24.55 -63.15 -21.66
C LEU A 727 23.84 -64.17 -20.77
N PHE A 728 23.21 -63.73 -19.67
CA PHE A 728 22.51 -64.63 -18.74
C PHE A 728 21.35 -65.45 -19.38
N PRO A 729 20.44 -64.85 -20.17
CA PRO A 729 19.39 -65.61 -20.84
C PRO A 729 19.92 -66.48 -22.00
N VAL A 730 20.98 -66.07 -22.70
CA VAL A 730 21.57 -66.86 -23.79
C VAL A 730 22.28 -68.11 -23.25
N CYS A 731 23.02 -68.00 -22.14
CA CYS A 731 23.63 -69.15 -21.49
C CYS A 731 22.58 -70.14 -20.93
N ALA A 732 21.45 -69.66 -20.43
CA ALA A 732 20.35 -70.53 -19.97
C ALA A 732 19.71 -71.33 -21.12
N VAL A 733 19.54 -70.71 -22.30
CA VAL A 733 19.03 -71.39 -23.50
C VAL A 733 20.02 -72.43 -24.03
N VAL A 734 21.33 -72.13 -24.05
CA VAL A 734 22.36 -73.08 -24.49
C VAL A 734 22.46 -74.29 -23.57
N VAL A 735 22.36 -74.10 -22.25
CA VAL A 735 22.37 -75.22 -21.28
C VAL A 735 21.13 -76.10 -21.44
N LEU A 736 19.95 -75.53 -21.71
CA LEU A 736 18.73 -76.30 -21.97
C LEU A 736 18.81 -77.08 -23.29
N VAL A 737 19.39 -76.50 -24.35
CA VAL A 737 19.60 -77.18 -25.63
C VAL A 737 20.64 -78.30 -25.50
N PHE A 738 21.70 -78.08 -24.72
CA PHE A 738 22.74 -79.09 -24.46
C PHE A 738 22.23 -80.24 -23.57
N ALA A 739 21.42 -79.94 -22.56
CA ALA A 739 20.74 -80.94 -21.74
C ALA A 739 19.73 -81.76 -22.56
N TRP A 740 19.02 -81.12 -23.51
CA TRP A 740 18.13 -81.81 -24.44
C TRP A 740 18.90 -82.72 -25.41
N TYR A 741 20.05 -82.27 -25.93
CA TYR A 741 20.92 -83.07 -26.80
C TYR A 741 21.57 -84.28 -26.08
N ILE A 742 21.90 -84.16 -24.79
CA ILE A 742 22.38 -85.28 -23.98
C ILE A 742 21.25 -86.26 -23.62
N ALA A 743 20.02 -85.77 -23.43
CA ALA A 743 18.86 -86.61 -23.12
C ALA A 743 18.30 -87.37 -24.35
N HIS A 744 18.62 -86.93 -25.58
CA HIS A 744 18.09 -87.50 -26.82
C HIS A 744 19.18 -87.86 -27.86
N GLY A 745 20.43 -88.00 -27.43
CA GLY A 745 21.59 -88.21 -28.31
C GLY A 745 22.54 -89.28 -27.81
N VAL A 746 22.02 -90.46 -27.46
CA VAL A 746 22.72 -91.76 -27.52
C VAL A 746 21.66 -92.83 -27.82
N ASP A 747 21.31 -92.93 -29.09
CA ASP A 747 21.11 -94.18 -29.87
C ASP A 747 20.67 -93.85 -31.30
#